data_AF-A0A9P1D873-F1
#
_entry.id   AF-A0A9P1D873-F1
#
_cell.length_a   1.000
_cell.length_b   1.000
_cell.length_c   1.000
_cell.angle_alpha   90.00
_cell.angle_beta   90.00
_cell.angle_gamma   90.00
#
_symmetry.space_group_name_H-M   'P 1'
#
loop_
_entity.id
_entity.type
_entity.pdbx_description
1 polymer ?
#
loop_
_entity_poly.entity_id
_entity_poly.type
_entity_poly.pdbx_seq_one_letter_code
_entity_poly.pdbx_strand_id
1 'polypeptide(L)'
;MLVEATADAALLQQLDTELKCQVQPENFREVLLRVCDLLLDHHGGPVQYLQSELGAEPNAAWTAFAADLERRFPRRPDLTYVDGLQYPAGCQGQASAIKLSLWQLGWHPDCSSKPPTFKPAARKLVDEFLTHSFITASDNLLLYQSESYPGRMENQQGAPIFFTHYVKGAARASTILMLAHVLVCKMDLDVASLNPRLYDSMLAVFCKESDIPTDAVAIALENATLSARGDIRKQHDVITWLSKLLILKGKGLSPTEVLQRWNESATREAAVVGNKRTGLLLLLKLPTESAQLLLKHSSTFGNDSAFSNEVFAHKRLHPGYTPRGMPRQWQTRMTVTVDGFNLFVQYVHASQARKIKDNRKNWDKSALEETLSMAQLLTSLMVEIQNQHAVHKDLLLEKVIHPFLDFDPNFELELQSALSECKADFQPADLSKFKDVVAVALANRDSKMTAIGQGPRITAGELEKQAFEVMLASAEHDAQSYRAWRTKCLDRDSAQYFQQLQHTARRQKQAKEIAASMTAAGPTWQIQLDIFKKLDTANFAIVTAIADKIQRLHQLSDRESIHCIAFLNWSAPAIFSAQTQKAQAGLCGGIVNGLGRSIGVCLSPIHFYKRGSLHKAEQNCLTLLTNSALNTDTRFAVAYASKTDEREKRPMLHPGFILFPGGTDESAAHKVLWQIWRTSGLLSKGAITDVSMNPSQHMHVIEDMRDDALPDSSDTATHLSQVEKAVQIGEDAARKVLQAALPQGLSRAAILVVDLTSHTLELAKACYKERVAKTQQTPIYYLGMAESESELEWQRHHLESWLSEGYIDGSIGLPPGAPSLMPKELPSDVVTALPPKPDLNTLAWSAKKDEVAGLPTLKTPDKILQAWHDHAVYGSRFQEWLTQSRAAIPLDLSESASTKASSSSNKRGAPGTSESLEPPPKVLKSTTKEEDAAAAAAAASIPATISGSGTKGKSSGGGKLVIAVGKRVFIVNEGSADLLLQPGSTLAGYYKGKFVALKSGQEEARLADVPFTLTDSTDSVLHENKIQSVGQVVAQKRALTPLSASVCYHDLVDQPNAEDAKHFILTLKSPIAFRPENAPTTEDKKDKDGCYTLPQTSMAGCLDTLAWETKHTSITWAVKWQARGLQPVRPVVVVTRKLTVKAGQAVELVK
;
A
#
# COMPACT_ATOMS: atom_id res chain seq x y z
N MET A 1 19.84 -15.63 1.39
CA MET A 1 19.17 -16.92 1.64
C MET A 1 17.65 -16.83 1.50
N LEU A 2 16.83 -16.45 2.50
CA LEU A 2 15.36 -16.52 2.37
C LEU A 2 14.77 -15.66 1.22
N VAL A 3 15.33 -14.46 0.98
CA VAL A 3 14.93 -13.58 -0.15
C VAL A 3 15.44 -14.08 -1.50
N GLU A 4 16.55 -14.83 -1.52
CA GLU A 4 16.99 -15.53 -2.73
C GLU A 4 16.06 -16.72 -3.00
N ALA A 5 15.77 -17.56 -2.00
CA ALA A 5 14.93 -18.75 -2.14
C ALA A 5 13.49 -18.45 -2.61
N THR A 6 12.88 -17.33 -2.20
CA THR A 6 11.54 -16.95 -2.70
C THR A 6 11.57 -16.38 -4.12
N ALA A 7 12.64 -15.66 -4.51
CA ALA A 7 12.84 -15.23 -5.88
C ALA A 7 13.16 -16.41 -6.82
N ASP A 8 13.96 -17.36 -6.34
CA ASP A 8 14.38 -18.57 -7.07
C ASP A 8 13.20 -19.52 -7.28
N ALA A 9 12.34 -19.71 -6.28
CA ALA A 9 11.09 -20.48 -6.41
C ALA A 9 10.13 -19.87 -7.47
N ALA A 10 9.98 -18.55 -7.51
CA ALA A 10 9.17 -17.87 -8.51
C ALA A 10 9.78 -17.98 -9.92
N LEU A 11 11.11 -17.88 -10.03
CA LEU A 11 11.84 -18.02 -11.29
C LEU A 11 11.79 -19.46 -11.83
N LEU A 12 11.88 -20.47 -10.96
CA LEU A 12 11.70 -21.87 -11.32
C LEU A 12 10.26 -22.17 -11.77
N GLN A 13 9.25 -21.57 -11.13
CA GLN A 13 7.85 -21.68 -11.58
C GLN A 13 7.63 -21.04 -12.96
N GLN A 14 8.27 -19.88 -13.23
CA GLN A 14 8.22 -19.25 -14.55
C GLN A 14 8.94 -20.10 -15.60
N LEU A 15 10.11 -20.67 -15.27
CA LEU A 15 10.87 -21.57 -16.15
C LEU A 15 10.08 -22.83 -16.50
N ASP A 16 9.44 -23.49 -15.52
CA ASP A 16 8.56 -24.64 -15.74
C ASP A 16 7.37 -24.29 -16.65
N THR A 17 6.88 -23.05 -16.59
CA THR A 17 5.80 -22.56 -17.47
C THR A 17 6.29 -22.34 -18.91
N GLU A 18 7.45 -21.70 -19.11
CA GLU A 18 8.01 -21.45 -20.45
C GLU A 18 8.51 -22.73 -21.12
N LEU A 19 9.07 -23.68 -20.36
CA LEU A 19 9.46 -25.01 -20.87
C LEU A 19 8.27 -25.84 -21.39
N LYS A 20 7.05 -25.54 -20.92
CA LYS A 20 5.79 -26.17 -21.38
C LYS A 20 5.08 -25.36 -22.47
N CYS A 21 5.67 -24.26 -22.94
CA CYS A 21 5.09 -23.45 -24.00
C CYS A 21 5.12 -24.20 -25.34
N GLN A 22 4.02 -24.15 -26.10
CA GLN A 22 3.97 -24.77 -27.43
C GLN A 22 4.80 -23.95 -28.42
N VAL A 23 5.92 -24.52 -28.87
CA VAL A 23 6.83 -23.88 -29.82
C VAL A 23 6.36 -24.09 -31.26
N GLN A 24 6.42 -23.02 -32.04
CA GLN A 24 6.09 -22.92 -33.46
C GLN A 24 7.15 -22.05 -34.16
N PRO A 25 7.33 -22.11 -35.50
CA PRO A 25 8.38 -21.34 -36.20
C PRO A 25 8.35 -19.84 -35.90
N GLU A 26 7.15 -19.27 -35.71
CA GLU A 26 6.94 -17.84 -35.47
C GLU A 26 7.37 -17.41 -34.06
N ASN A 27 7.24 -18.28 -33.05
CA ASN A 27 7.56 -17.97 -31.64
C ASN A 27 8.90 -18.58 -31.18
N PHE A 28 9.52 -19.46 -31.97
CA PHE A 28 10.74 -20.21 -31.66
C PHE A 28 11.85 -19.36 -31.02
N ARG A 29 12.19 -18.22 -31.65
CA ARG A 29 13.22 -17.30 -31.14
C ARG A 29 12.81 -16.67 -29.81
N GLU A 30 11.54 -16.29 -29.64
CA GLU A 30 11.06 -15.57 -28.46
C GLU A 30 10.97 -16.47 -27.23
N VAL A 31 10.44 -17.69 -27.39
CA VAL A 31 10.36 -18.69 -26.32
C VAL A 31 11.76 -19.13 -25.89
N LEU A 32 12.65 -19.47 -26.84
CA LEU A 32 14.01 -19.90 -26.50
C LEU A 32 14.87 -18.78 -25.91
N LEU A 33 14.65 -17.52 -26.31
CA LEU A 33 15.23 -16.38 -25.62
C LEU A 33 14.79 -16.36 -24.16
N ARG A 34 13.48 -16.43 -23.85
CA ARG A 34 12.99 -16.42 -22.45
C ARG A 34 13.50 -17.61 -21.64
N VAL A 35 13.45 -18.83 -22.17
CA VAL A 35 13.96 -20.04 -21.48
C VAL A 35 15.45 -19.91 -21.19
N CYS A 36 16.26 -19.44 -22.15
CA CYS A 36 17.69 -19.21 -21.92
C CYS A 36 17.95 -18.04 -20.97
N ASP A 37 17.13 -16.99 -20.98
CA ASP A 37 17.24 -15.86 -20.06
C ASP A 37 17.03 -16.31 -18.61
N LEU A 38 16.01 -17.14 -18.36
CA LEU A 38 15.69 -17.71 -17.05
C LEU A 38 16.76 -18.71 -16.57
N LEU A 39 17.25 -19.59 -17.44
CA LEU A 39 18.34 -20.52 -17.10
C LEU A 39 19.66 -19.79 -16.79
N LEU A 40 20.00 -18.75 -17.54
CA LEU A 40 21.17 -17.91 -17.26
C LEU A 40 21.00 -17.07 -15.99
N ASP A 41 19.77 -16.87 -15.51
CA ASP A 41 19.47 -16.15 -14.29
C ASP A 41 19.56 -17.04 -13.05
N HIS A 42 19.10 -18.30 -13.13
CA HIS A 42 19.27 -19.31 -12.09
C HIS A 42 20.75 -19.75 -11.95
N HIS A 43 21.39 -20.18 -13.05
CA HIS A 43 22.74 -20.75 -13.01
C HIS A 43 23.89 -19.73 -13.22
N GLY A 44 23.59 -18.50 -13.67
CA GLY A 44 24.58 -17.43 -13.85
C GLY A 44 25.50 -17.56 -15.09
N GLY A 45 25.50 -18.69 -15.80
CA GLY A 45 26.25 -18.90 -17.04
C GLY A 45 26.06 -20.29 -17.67
N PRO A 46 26.41 -20.48 -18.97
CA PRO A 46 26.24 -21.74 -19.71
C PRO A 46 27.03 -22.92 -19.15
N VAL A 47 28.26 -22.69 -18.69
CA VAL A 47 29.10 -23.77 -18.11
C VAL A 47 28.52 -24.20 -16.77
N GLN A 48 28.06 -23.25 -15.95
CA GLN A 48 27.42 -23.51 -14.67
C GLN A 48 26.11 -24.29 -14.83
N TYR A 49 25.31 -23.98 -15.87
CA TYR A 49 24.15 -24.78 -16.26
C TYR A 49 24.56 -26.21 -16.65
N LEU A 50 25.51 -26.37 -17.57
CA LEU A 50 25.98 -27.69 -18.00
C LEU A 50 26.58 -28.51 -16.85
N GLN A 51 27.30 -27.88 -15.91
CA GLN A 51 27.80 -28.54 -14.68
C GLN A 51 26.66 -28.94 -13.72
N SER A 52 25.55 -28.20 -13.70
CA SER A 52 24.37 -28.49 -12.88
C SER A 52 23.49 -29.61 -13.45
N GLU A 53 23.45 -29.73 -14.78
CA GLU A 53 22.63 -30.71 -15.50
C GLU A 53 23.37 -32.01 -15.79
N LEU A 54 24.63 -31.92 -16.21
CA LEU A 54 25.47 -33.04 -16.63
C LEU A 54 26.47 -33.46 -15.56
N GLY A 55 26.56 -32.74 -14.44
CA GLY A 55 27.60 -32.93 -13.42
C GLY A 55 28.93 -32.25 -13.79
N ALA A 56 29.66 -31.81 -12.76
CA ALA A 56 30.90 -31.05 -12.92
C ALA A 56 32.08 -31.88 -13.48
N GLU A 57 32.16 -33.16 -13.09
CA GLU A 57 33.19 -34.11 -13.52
C GLU A 57 32.64 -35.10 -14.56
N PRO A 58 33.46 -35.66 -15.46
CA PRO A 58 33.02 -36.56 -16.53
C PRO A 58 32.30 -37.82 -16.01
N ASN A 59 31.08 -38.07 -16.51
CA ASN A 59 30.23 -39.17 -16.05
C ASN A 59 29.20 -39.59 -17.11
N ALA A 60 28.33 -40.56 -16.80
CA ALA A 60 27.36 -41.13 -17.74
C ALA A 60 26.41 -40.11 -18.40
N ALA A 61 26.07 -39.00 -17.74
CA ALA A 61 25.25 -37.94 -18.34
C ALA A 61 25.98 -37.22 -19.50
N TRP A 62 27.31 -37.13 -19.45
CA TRP A 62 28.10 -36.58 -20.56
C TRP A 62 28.00 -37.49 -21.79
N THR A 63 28.16 -38.81 -21.62
CA THR A 63 28.01 -39.78 -22.73
C THR A 63 26.58 -39.81 -23.27
N ALA A 64 25.57 -39.70 -22.42
CA ALA A 64 24.16 -39.62 -22.84
C ALA A 64 23.91 -38.37 -23.69
N PHE A 65 24.32 -37.18 -23.23
CA PHE A 65 24.15 -35.94 -23.98
C PHE A 65 24.97 -35.93 -25.28
N ALA A 66 26.18 -36.49 -25.29
CA ALA A 66 26.97 -36.66 -26.51
C ALA A 66 26.26 -37.54 -27.55
N ALA A 67 25.67 -38.66 -27.13
CA ALA A 67 24.87 -39.53 -28.01
C ALA A 67 23.60 -38.85 -28.52
N ASP A 68 22.93 -38.03 -27.71
CA ASP A 68 21.76 -37.25 -28.14
C ASP A 68 22.11 -36.14 -29.15
N LEU A 69 23.25 -35.47 -28.96
CA LEU A 69 23.80 -34.53 -29.94
C LEU A 69 24.18 -35.24 -31.25
N GLU A 70 24.80 -36.41 -31.19
CA GLU A 70 25.16 -37.22 -32.36
C GLU A 70 23.91 -37.70 -33.13
N ARG A 71 22.87 -38.12 -32.40
CA ARG A 71 21.56 -38.52 -32.94
C ARG A 71 20.81 -37.37 -33.62
N ARG A 72 20.84 -36.16 -33.05
CA ARG A 72 20.07 -35.00 -33.55
C ARG A 72 20.81 -34.17 -34.59
N PHE A 73 22.12 -34.06 -34.47
CA PHE A 73 23.00 -33.31 -35.38
C PHE A 73 24.02 -34.27 -36.01
N PRO A 74 23.58 -35.21 -36.86
CA PRO A 74 24.44 -36.23 -37.45
C PRO A 74 25.46 -35.62 -38.40
N ARG A 75 26.59 -36.32 -38.59
CA ARG A 75 27.62 -35.90 -39.53
C ARG A 75 27.12 -35.88 -40.97
N ARG A 76 27.32 -34.75 -41.63
CA ARG A 76 27.08 -34.59 -43.07
C ARG A 76 28.01 -35.47 -43.92
N PRO A 77 27.49 -36.26 -44.88
CA PRO A 77 28.31 -37.18 -45.68
C PRO A 77 29.22 -36.48 -46.70
N ASP A 78 28.96 -35.20 -47.02
CA ASP A 78 29.80 -34.37 -47.89
C ASP A 78 31.00 -33.73 -47.18
N LEU A 79 31.18 -33.97 -45.87
CA LEU A 79 32.20 -33.34 -45.04
C LEU A 79 33.05 -34.38 -44.28
N THR A 80 34.37 -34.28 -44.39
CA THR A 80 35.32 -34.99 -43.53
C THR A 80 35.41 -34.32 -42.16
N TYR A 81 35.24 -35.07 -41.08
CA TYR A 81 35.39 -34.62 -39.68
C TYR A 81 36.70 -35.15 -39.09
N VAL A 82 37.12 -34.63 -37.93
CA VAL A 82 38.23 -35.20 -37.15
C VAL A 82 37.70 -36.17 -36.10
N ASP A 83 38.32 -37.34 -35.98
CA ASP A 83 37.92 -38.42 -35.06
C ASP A 83 38.90 -38.66 -33.89
N GLY A 84 40.08 -38.06 -33.91
CA GLY A 84 41.12 -38.24 -32.88
C GLY A 84 41.31 -37.02 -31.97
N LEU A 85 42.02 -37.24 -30.85
CA LEU A 85 42.50 -36.17 -29.97
C LEU A 85 43.60 -35.30 -30.61
N GLN A 86 44.20 -35.73 -31.73
CA GLN A 86 45.23 -35.01 -32.46
C GLN A 86 44.64 -34.34 -33.71
N TYR A 87 44.98 -33.07 -33.94
CA TYR A 87 44.59 -32.34 -35.14
C TYR A 87 45.53 -32.66 -36.34
N PRO A 88 45.04 -32.61 -37.60
CA PRO A 88 45.86 -32.99 -38.76
C PRO A 88 47.01 -32.01 -39.03
N ALA A 89 48.25 -32.46 -38.80
CA ALA A 89 49.45 -31.69 -39.06
C ALA A 89 49.55 -31.27 -40.55
N GLY A 90 49.88 -30.00 -40.80
CA GLY A 90 50.03 -29.44 -42.14
C GLY A 90 48.92 -28.49 -42.60
N CYS A 91 47.94 -28.15 -41.75
CA CYS A 91 46.88 -27.17 -42.03
C CYS A 91 47.36 -25.69 -42.10
N GLN A 92 48.60 -25.44 -42.55
CA GLN A 92 49.22 -24.11 -42.61
C GLN A 92 48.80 -23.34 -43.87
N GLY A 93 47.64 -22.68 -43.78
CA GLY A 93 47.14 -21.79 -44.83
C GLY A 93 45.73 -21.24 -44.53
N GLN A 94 45.12 -20.64 -45.56
CA GLN A 94 43.72 -20.17 -45.54
C GLN A 94 42.69 -21.25 -45.93
N ALA A 95 43.12 -22.47 -46.28
CA ALA A 95 42.29 -23.41 -47.07
C ALA A 95 41.73 -24.63 -46.31
N SER A 96 42.22 -24.98 -45.11
CA SER A 96 41.87 -26.22 -44.41
C SER A 96 41.33 -25.96 -43.00
N ALA A 97 40.06 -25.54 -42.92
CA ALA A 97 39.33 -25.51 -41.65
C ALA A 97 39.02 -26.94 -41.18
N ILE A 98 39.35 -27.22 -39.93
CA ILE A 98 38.98 -28.45 -39.22
C ILE A 98 37.46 -28.47 -39.03
N LYS A 99 36.82 -29.62 -39.22
CA LYS A 99 35.37 -29.77 -39.04
C LYS A 99 35.09 -30.72 -37.89
N LEU A 100 34.28 -30.28 -36.93
CA LEU A 100 33.90 -31.04 -35.74
C LEU A 100 32.38 -31.17 -35.62
N SER A 101 31.95 -32.24 -34.97
CA SER A 101 30.57 -32.41 -34.51
C SER A 101 30.36 -31.70 -33.17
N LEU A 102 29.12 -31.29 -32.84
CA LEU A 102 28.84 -30.57 -31.59
C LEU A 102 29.29 -31.33 -30.33
N TRP A 103 29.13 -32.65 -30.29
CA TRP A 103 29.55 -33.51 -29.19
C TRP A 103 31.06 -33.57 -28.95
N GLN A 104 31.89 -32.97 -29.82
CA GLN A 104 33.35 -32.86 -29.65
C GLN A 104 33.77 -31.54 -28.99
N LEU A 105 32.86 -30.57 -28.87
CA LEU A 105 33.17 -29.24 -28.35
C LEU A 105 33.38 -29.26 -26.82
N GLY A 106 34.56 -28.84 -26.38
CA GLY A 106 34.86 -28.73 -24.96
C GLY A 106 34.04 -27.63 -24.28
N TRP A 107 33.55 -27.92 -23.07
CA TRP A 107 32.85 -26.96 -22.22
C TRP A 107 33.32 -26.98 -20.77
N HIS A 108 34.15 -27.96 -20.37
CA HIS A 108 34.80 -28.02 -19.07
C HIS A 108 35.71 -26.78 -18.85
N PRO A 109 35.86 -26.26 -17.62
CA PRO A 109 36.72 -25.10 -17.36
C PRO A 109 38.16 -25.22 -17.87
N ASP A 110 38.76 -26.41 -17.86
CA ASP A 110 40.13 -26.62 -18.37
C ASP A 110 40.29 -26.48 -19.88
N CYS A 111 39.21 -26.59 -20.66
CA CYS A 111 39.22 -26.38 -22.11
C CYS A 111 39.60 -24.92 -22.51
N SER A 112 39.76 -24.02 -21.53
CA SER A 112 39.83 -22.57 -21.75
C SER A 112 40.84 -21.87 -20.82
N SER A 113 41.67 -20.98 -21.37
CA SER A 113 42.49 -20.04 -20.60
C SER A 113 41.71 -18.81 -20.08
N LYS A 114 40.38 -18.82 -20.22
CA LYS A 114 39.43 -17.75 -19.85
C LYS A 114 38.31 -18.32 -18.97
N PRO A 115 37.81 -17.58 -17.96
CA PRO A 115 36.65 -17.99 -17.16
C PRO A 115 35.42 -18.43 -17.98
N PRO A 116 34.51 -19.21 -17.35
CA PRO A 116 33.15 -19.45 -17.82
C PRO A 116 32.43 -18.21 -18.38
N THR A 117 31.59 -18.43 -19.38
CA THR A 117 30.84 -17.36 -20.06
C THR A 117 29.84 -16.70 -19.12
N PHE A 118 30.07 -15.44 -18.76
CA PHE A 118 29.16 -14.66 -17.95
C PHE A 118 27.79 -14.46 -18.63
N LYS A 119 26.71 -14.53 -17.86
CA LYS A 119 25.30 -14.33 -18.28
C LYS A 119 25.08 -13.24 -19.35
N PRO A 120 25.58 -12.00 -19.23
CA PRO A 120 25.35 -10.94 -20.22
C PRO A 120 25.98 -11.23 -21.60
N ALA A 121 27.10 -11.98 -21.65
CA ALA A 121 27.71 -12.40 -22.90
C ALA A 121 26.99 -13.62 -23.49
N ALA A 122 26.55 -14.55 -22.65
CA ALA A 122 25.76 -15.71 -23.07
C ALA A 122 24.41 -15.30 -23.67
N ARG A 123 23.66 -14.39 -23.02
CA ARG A 123 22.40 -13.83 -23.54
C ARG A 123 22.55 -13.28 -24.97
N LYS A 124 23.60 -12.49 -25.22
CA LYS A 124 23.92 -11.96 -26.56
C LYS A 124 24.24 -13.05 -27.58
N LEU A 125 24.99 -14.07 -27.19
CA LEU A 125 25.35 -15.19 -28.06
C LEU A 125 24.14 -16.08 -28.39
N VAL A 126 23.20 -16.30 -27.46
CA VAL A 126 21.93 -16.99 -27.75
C VAL A 126 21.11 -16.19 -28.76
N ASP A 127 20.99 -14.87 -28.59
CA ASP A 127 20.28 -14.01 -29.54
C ASP A 127 20.94 -13.99 -30.94
N GLU A 128 22.27 -13.91 -31.00
CA GLU A 128 23.05 -14.07 -32.23
C GLU A 128 22.76 -15.42 -32.90
N PHE A 129 22.79 -16.53 -32.17
CA PHE A 129 22.58 -17.86 -32.75
C PHE A 129 21.13 -18.09 -33.21
N LEU A 130 20.14 -17.57 -32.49
CA LEU A 130 18.72 -17.67 -32.89
C LEU A 130 18.37 -16.76 -34.07
N THR A 131 19.10 -15.64 -34.26
CA THR A 131 18.83 -14.63 -35.30
C THR A 131 19.69 -14.81 -36.56
N HIS A 132 20.94 -15.28 -36.40
CA HIS A 132 21.96 -15.35 -37.45
C HIS A 132 22.64 -16.73 -37.57
N SER A 133 22.21 -17.73 -36.79
CA SER A 133 22.76 -19.10 -36.77
C SER A 133 24.20 -19.18 -36.24
N PHE A 134 24.75 -20.39 -36.10
CA PHE A 134 26.06 -20.62 -35.48
C PHE A 134 27.21 -20.43 -36.48
N ILE A 135 27.46 -19.17 -36.88
CA ILE A 135 28.39 -18.80 -37.97
C ILE A 135 29.85 -19.16 -37.64
N THR A 136 30.30 -20.38 -37.95
CA THR A 136 31.69 -20.82 -37.72
C THR A 136 32.54 -20.91 -38.98
N ALA A 137 31.92 -21.00 -40.16
CA ALA A 137 32.65 -21.10 -41.43
C ALA A 137 33.52 -19.86 -41.74
N SER A 138 33.06 -18.67 -41.35
CA SER A 138 33.76 -17.38 -41.57
C SER A 138 34.38 -16.75 -40.32
N ASP A 139 33.94 -17.12 -39.11
CA ASP A 139 34.65 -16.87 -37.84
C ASP A 139 34.90 -18.22 -37.14
N ASN A 140 36.02 -18.85 -37.47
CA ASN A 140 36.35 -20.18 -36.96
C ASN A 140 36.62 -20.15 -35.44
N LEU A 141 36.30 -21.26 -34.77
CA LEU A 141 36.78 -21.48 -33.40
C LEU A 141 38.28 -21.80 -33.47
N LEU A 142 39.12 -21.02 -32.78
CA LEU A 142 40.57 -21.24 -32.75
C LEU A 142 40.95 -22.16 -31.60
N LEU A 143 41.56 -23.29 -31.95
CA LEU A 143 41.93 -24.39 -31.06
C LEU A 143 43.43 -24.45 -30.82
N TYR A 144 43.84 -25.19 -29.79
CA TYR A 144 45.24 -25.60 -29.58
C TYR A 144 45.29 -27.07 -29.14
N GLN A 145 46.38 -27.76 -29.47
CA GLN A 145 46.61 -29.13 -29.04
C GLN A 145 46.90 -29.19 -27.53
N SER A 146 46.09 -29.95 -26.78
CA SER A 146 46.27 -30.18 -25.34
C SER A 146 46.63 -31.64 -25.09
N GLU A 147 47.52 -31.89 -24.12
CA GLU A 147 47.77 -33.22 -23.55
C GLU A 147 46.80 -33.53 -22.39
N SER A 148 46.19 -32.49 -21.81
CA SER A 148 45.14 -32.62 -20.81
C SER A 148 43.81 -32.82 -21.51
N TYR A 149 43.11 -33.90 -21.18
CA TYR A 149 41.73 -34.16 -21.58
C TYR A 149 40.99 -34.80 -20.38
N PRO A 150 40.03 -34.09 -19.74
CA PRO A 150 39.37 -34.59 -18.53
C PRO A 150 38.63 -35.92 -18.77
N GLY A 151 38.84 -36.88 -17.86
CA GLY A 151 38.13 -38.16 -17.79
C GLY A 151 38.40 -39.19 -18.90
N ARG A 152 39.00 -38.81 -20.04
CA ARG A 152 39.17 -39.67 -21.23
C ARG A 152 37.87 -40.41 -21.63
N MET A 153 36.77 -39.69 -21.72
CA MET A 153 35.49 -40.28 -22.16
C MET A 153 35.43 -40.47 -23.67
N GLU A 154 34.65 -41.45 -24.11
CA GLU A 154 34.42 -41.76 -25.52
C GLU A 154 32.91 -41.96 -25.78
N ASN A 155 32.48 -41.81 -27.04
CA ASN A 155 31.13 -42.18 -27.48
C ASN A 155 31.04 -43.71 -27.65
N GLN A 156 29.89 -44.22 -28.11
CA GLN A 156 29.66 -45.65 -28.31
C GLN A 156 30.56 -46.31 -29.39
N GLN A 157 31.35 -45.52 -30.13
CA GLN A 157 32.24 -45.97 -31.20
C GLN A 157 33.73 -45.82 -30.83
N GLY A 158 34.06 -45.34 -29.63
CA GLY A 158 35.44 -45.08 -29.20
C GLY A 158 35.99 -43.70 -29.60
N ALA A 159 35.14 -42.76 -30.07
CA ALA A 159 35.57 -41.41 -30.43
C ALA A 159 35.47 -40.45 -29.22
N PRO A 160 36.48 -39.59 -28.96
CA PRO A 160 36.50 -38.71 -27.79
C PRO A 160 35.42 -37.62 -27.83
N ILE A 161 34.78 -37.37 -26.68
CA ILE A 161 33.68 -36.40 -26.52
C ILE A 161 34.14 -35.14 -25.76
N PHE A 162 33.58 -33.97 -26.08
CA PHE A 162 33.84 -32.70 -25.39
C PHE A 162 35.33 -32.37 -25.11
N PHE A 163 36.25 -32.75 -26.01
CA PHE A 163 37.69 -32.75 -25.75
C PHE A 163 38.43 -31.48 -26.19
N THR A 164 37.81 -30.63 -27.00
CA THR A 164 38.52 -29.54 -27.68
C THR A 164 38.90 -28.38 -26.75
N HIS A 165 40.09 -27.82 -26.97
CA HIS A 165 40.67 -26.74 -26.16
C HIS A 165 40.86 -25.48 -27.00
N TYR A 166 40.61 -24.29 -26.42
CA TYR A 166 40.41 -23.05 -27.18
C TYR A 166 41.42 -21.94 -26.88
N VAL A 167 42.01 -21.36 -27.93
CA VAL A 167 42.60 -20.02 -27.90
C VAL A 167 41.48 -18.97 -28.02
N LYS A 168 40.55 -19.15 -28.96
CA LYS A 168 39.37 -18.29 -29.19
C LYS A 168 38.17 -19.14 -29.61
N GLY A 169 37.34 -19.57 -28.67
CA GLY A 169 36.11 -20.30 -29.01
C GLY A 169 35.22 -20.70 -27.84
N ALA A 170 35.80 -21.07 -26.68
CA ALA A 170 35.11 -21.63 -25.51
C ALA A 170 33.76 -20.99 -25.16
N ALA A 171 33.66 -19.66 -25.17
CA ALA A 171 32.42 -18.97 -24.84
C ALA A 171 31.32 -19.04 -25.92
N ARG A 172 31.65 -19.29 -27.20
CA ARG A 172 30.68 -19.63 -28.25
C ARG A 172 30.28 -21.11 -28.13
N ALA A 173 31.25 -22.00 -27.91
CA ALA A 173 31.04 -23.44 -27.75
C ALA A 173 30.12 -23.78 -26.56
N SER A 174 30.44 -23.30 -25.35
CA SER A 174 29.63 -23.52 -24.15
C SER A 174 28.20 -22.95 -24.28
N THR A 175 28.01 -21.83 -24.97
CA THR A 175 26.65 -21.28 -25.21
C THR A 175 25.87 -22.08 -26.25
N ILE A 176 26.47 -22.56 -27.36
CA ILE A 176 25.74 -23.40 -28.32
C ILE A 176 25.41 -24.79 -27.72
N LEU A 177 26.26 -25.32 -26.84
CA LEU A 177 25.99 -26.56 -26.11
C LEU A 177 24.88 -26.41 -25.08
N MET A 178 24.84 -25.31 -24.32
CA MET A 178 23.70 -24.97 -23.47
C MET A 178 22.40 -24.90 -24.28
N LEU A 179 22.41 -24.17 -25.41
CA LEU A 179 21.25 -24.06 -26.30
C LEU A 179 20.84 -25.43 -26.86
N ALA A 180 21.81 -26.27 -27.28
CA ALA A 180 21.54 -27.61 -27.78
C ALA A 180 20.95 -28.54 -26.69
N HIS A 181 21.41 -28.43 -25.44
CA HIS A 181 20.84 -29.17 -24.31
C HIS A 181 19.40 -28.73 -24.00
N VAL A 182 19.09 -27.43 -24.09
CA VAL A 182 17.70 -26.94 -23.98
C VAL A 182 16.84 -27.49 -25.12
N LEU A 183 17.31 -27.36 -26.36
CA LEU A 183 16.61 -27.82 -27.57
C LEU A 183 16.32 -29.32 -27.56
N VAL A 184 17.30 -30.16 -27.20
CA VAL A 184 17.19 -31.63 -27.29
C VAL A 184 16.71 -32.27 -25.98
N CYS A 185 17.25 -31.87 -24.84
CA CYS A 185 17.08 -32.59 -23.57
C CYS A 185 16.07 -31.96 -22.61
N LYS A 186 15.65 -30.70 -22.83
CA LYS A 186 14.62 -30.02 -22.01
C LYS A 186 13.29 -29.81 -22.74
N MET A 187 13.31 -29.55 -24.05
CA MET A 187 12.11 -29.23 -24.83
C MET A 187 11.85 -30.18 -26.02
N ASP A 188 12.77 -31.11 -26.30
CA ASP A 188 12.71 -32.12 -27.39
C ASP A 188 12.29 -31.58 -28.78
N LEU A 189 12.74 -30.37 -29.12
CA LEU A 189 12.31 -29.65 -30.31
C LEU A 189 12.93 -30.20 -31.60
N ASP A 190 12.14 -30.25 -32.67
CA ASP A 190 12.68 -30.47 -34.01
C ASP A 190 13.22 -29.16 -34.60
N VAL A 191 14.50 -28.92 -34.35
CA VAL A 191 15.24 -27.75 -34.86
C VAL A 191 15.30 -27.73 -36.39
N ALA A 192 15.28 -28.89 -37.06
CA ALA A 192 15.35 -28.96 -38.52
C ALA A 192 14.09 -28.37 -39.17
N SER A 193 12.91 -28.63 -38.60
CA SER A 193 11.65 -28.01 -39.05
C SER A 193 11.46 -26.58 -38.52
N LEU A 194 11.84 -26.30 -37.27
CA LEU A 194 11.56 -25.01 -36.62
C LEU A 194 12.55 -23.89 -36.99
N ASN A 195 13.82 -24.21 -37.21
CA ASN A 195 14.84 -23.24 -37.67
C ASN A 195 15.93 -23.94 -38.51
N PRO A 196 15.68 -24.22 -39.80
CA PRO A 196 16.60 -24.95 -40.67
C PRO A 196 18.01 -24.35 -40.73
N ARG A 197 18.14 -23.01 -40.69
CA ARG A 197 19.45 -22.33 -40.77
C ARG A 197 20.29 -22.56 -39.52
N LEU A 198 19.67 -22.54 -38.33
CA LEU A 198 20.34 -22.90 -37.09
C LEU A 198 20.74 -24.39 -37.12
N TYR A 199 19.83 -25.28 -37.56
CA TYR A 199 20.12 -26.70 -37.73
C TYR A 199 21.34 -26.96 -38.62
N ASP A 200 21.36 -26.42 -39.85
CA ASP A 200 22.48 -26.55 -40.80
C ASP A 200 23.81 -26.09 -40.20
N SER A 201 23.80 -24.98 -39.45
CA SER A 201 25.00 -24.43 -38.79
C SER A 201 25.50 -25.26 -37.60
N MET A 202 24.66 -26.17 -37.08
CA MET A 202 24.97 -27.06 -35.97
C MET A 202 25.49 -28.44 -36.44
N LEU A 203 25.27 -28.82 -37.71
CA LEU A 203 25.78 -30.08 -38.27
C LEU A 203 27.31 -30.11 -38.43
N ALA A 204 27.94 -28.97 -38.71
CA ALA A 204 29.38 -28.90 -38.97
C ALA A 204 30.00 -27.64 -38.35
N VAL A 205 30.82 -27.84 -37.31
CA VAL A 205 31.50 -26.76 -36.59
C VAL A 205 32.88 -26.54 -37.18
N PHE A 206 33.09 -25.38 -37.81
CA PHE A 206 34.34 -25.04 -38.48
C PHE A 206 35.34 -24.39 -37.50
N CYS A 207 36.48 -25.05 -37.35
CA CYS A 207 37.55 -24.73 -36.43
C CYS A 207 38.86 -24.50 -37.17
N LYS A 208 39.84 -23.88 -36.51
CA LYS A 208 41.22 -23.82 -37.01
C LYS A 208 42.19 -24.05 -35.85
N GLU A 209 43.22 -24.85 -36.06
CA GLU A 209 44.35 -24.93 -35.14
C GLU A 209 45.18 -23.65 -35.20
N SER A 210 45.77 -23.27 -34.06
CA SER A 210 46.56 -22.06 -33.90
C SER A 210 48.04 -22.40 -33.72
N ASP A 211 48.92 -21.81 -34.54
CA ASP A 211 50.39 -22.02 -34.53
C ASP A 211 51.10 -21.41 -33.29
N ILE A 212 50.56 -21.61 -32.09
CA ILE A 212 50.96 -20.97 -30.84
C ILE A 212 51.55 -22.03 -29.88
N PRO A 213 52.63 -21.71 -29.15
CA PRO A 213 53.16 -22.60 -28.12
C PRO A 213 52.08 -23.08 -27.15
N THR A 214 52.10 -24.37 -26.82
CA THR A 214 51.12 -25.02 -25.93
C THR A 214 51.26 -24.60 -24.46
N ASP A 215 52.12 -23.63 -24.14
CA ASP A 215 52.28 -23.10 -22.80
C ASP A 215 51.07 -22.23 -22.39
N ALA A 216 50.64 -22.40 -21.13
CA ALA A 216 49.44 -21.77 -20.63
C ALA A 216 49.51 -20.23 -20.58
N VAL A 217 50.71 -19.61 -20.63
CA VAL A 217 50.85 -18.15 -20.68
C VAL A 217 50.62 -17.66 -22.12
N ALA A 218 51.29 -18.23 -23.12
CA ALA A 218 51.10 -17.83 -24.53
C ALA A 218 49.63 -17.93 -24.95
N ILE A 219 48.98 -19.06 -24.66
CA ILE A 219 47.54 -19.28 -24.91
C ILE A 219 46.68 -18.24 -24.15
N ALA A 220 47.04 -17.91 -22.90
CA ALA A 220 46.27 -16.96 -22.10
C ALA A 220 46.43 -15.50 -22.54
N LEU A 221 47.60 -15.13 -23.09
CA LEU A 221 47.87 -13.78 -23.61
C LEU A 221 47.26 -13.59 -25.00
N GLU A 222 47.40 -14.53 -25.93
CA GLU A 222 46.76 -14.38 -27.24
C GLU A 222 45.22 -14.41 -27.14
N ASN A 223 44.68 -15.22 -26.23
CA ASN A 223 43.26 -15.16 -25.88
C ASN A 223 42.80 -13.75 -25.45
N ALA A 224 43.68 -12.94 -24.83
CA ALA A 224 43.40 -11.55 -24.50
C ALA A 224 43.56 -10.61 -25.70
N THR A 225 44.61 -10.78 -26.53
CA THR A 225 44.81 -10.06 -27.80
C THR A 225 43.60 -10.19 -28.72
N LEU A 226 43.14 -11.43 -28.95
CA LEU A 226 42.01 -11.74 -29.83
C LEU A 226 40.66 -11.40 -29.20
N SER A 227 40.53 -11.48 -27.87
CA SER A 227 39.30 -11.04 -27.19
C SER A 227 39.08 -9.52 -27.28
N ALA A 228 40.11 -8.71 -27.52
CA ALA A 228 39.97 -7.25 -27.61
C ALA A 228 39.42 -6.75 -28.96
N ARG A 229 39.18 -7.63 -29.95
CA ARG A 229 38.83 -7.27 -31.34
C ARG A 229 37.40 -7.64 -31.78
N GLY A 230 36.43 -7.78 -30.87
CA GLY A 230 35.07 -8.19 -31.25
C GLY A 230 33.96 -7.54 -30.42
N ASP A 231 32.86 -7.12 -31.07
CA ASP A 231 31.86 -6.22 -30.50
C ASP A 231 31.11 -6.76 -29.26
N ILE A 232 30.99 -8.09 -29.15
CA ILE A 232 30.40 -8.76 -27.98
C ILE A 232 31.37 -8.82 -26.79
N ARG A 233 32.69 -8.66 -27.03
CA ARG A 233 33.76 -8.84 -26.04
C ARG A 233 34.69 -7.61 -26.02
N LYS A 234 34.44 -6.71 -25.07
CA LYS A 234 35.37 -5.60 -24.78
C LYS A 234 36.70 -6.13 -24.22
N GLN A 235 37.73 -5.26 -24.27
CA GLN A 235 39.00 -5.43 -23.57
C GLN A 235 38.80 -5.97 -22.14
N HIS A 236 39.65 -6.90 -21.72
CA HIS A 236 39.64 -7.44 -20.36
C HIS A 236 39.79 -6.35 -19.28
N ASP A 237 38.82 -6.30 -18.38
CA ASP A 237 38.76 -5.43 -17.22
C ASP A 237 39.50 -6.05 -16.02
N VAL A 238 39.57 -5.33 -14.88
CA VAL A 238 40.33 -5.76 -13.70
C VAL A 238 39.79 -7.08 -13.11
N ILE A 239 38.49 -7.35 -13.19
CA ILE A 239 37.90 -8.60 -12.67
C ILE A 239 38.10 -9.78 -13.64
N THR A 240 38.05 -9.55 -14.96
CA THR A 240 38.44 -10.55 -15.96
C THR A 240 39.91 -10.92 -15.84
N TRP A 241 40.78 -9.93 -15.58
CA TRP A 241 42.20 -10.17 -15.29
C TRP A 241 42.41 -10.90 -13.96
N LEU A 242 41.65 -10.59 -12.90
CA LEU A 242 41.70 -11.33 -11.63
C LEU A 242 41.42 -12.81 -11.87
N SER A 243 40.34 -13.12 -12.61
CA SER A 243 39.98 -14.50 -12.93
C SER A 243 41.08 -15.23 -13.73
N LYS A 244 41.57 -14.64 -14.81
CA LYS A 244 42.63 -15.24 -15.65
C LYS A 244 43.91 -15.48 -14.85
N LEU A 245 44.30 -14.56 -13.96
CA LEU A 245 45.50 -14.72 -13.14
C LEU A 245 45.31 -15.70 -11.97
N LEU A 246 44.10 -15.88 -11.44
CA LEU A 246 43.81 -16.96 -10.48
C LEU A 246 43.94 -18.34 -11.14
N ILE A 247 43.44 -18.51 -12.37
CA ILE A 247 43.61 -19.76 -13.15
C ILE A 247 45.11 -20.06 -13.38
N LEU A 248 45.88 -19.06 -13.83
CA LEU A 248 47.32 -19.25 -14.10
C LEU A 248 48.13 -19.47 -12.80
N LYS A 249 47.78 -18.79 -11.70
CA LYS A 249 48.36 -19.03 -10.36
C LYS A 249 48.09 -20.47 -9.88
N GLY A 250 46.91 -21.02 -10.18
CA GLY A 250 46.59 -22.43 -9.94
C GLY A 250 47.47 -23.40 -10.74
N LYS A 251 47.91 -23.00 -11.94
CA LYS A 251 48.90 -23.73 -12.77
C LYS A 251 50.36 -23.36 -12.42
N GLY A 252 50.60 -22.82 -11.22
CA GLY A 252 51.94 -22.53 -10.68
C GLY A 252 52.60 -21.24 -11.17
N LEU A 253 51.92 -20.43 -11.98
CA LEU A 253 52.52 -19.29 -12.69
C LEU A 253 52.42 -17.98 -11.88
N SER A 254 53.50 -17.20 -11.89
CA SER A 254 53.60 -15.90 -11.21
C SER A 254 52.74 -14.83 -11.90
N PRO A 255 51.71 -14.26 -11.22
CA PRO A 255 50.86 -13.23 -11.83
C PRO A 255 51.63 -11.95 -12.20
N THR A 256 52.72 -11.66 -11.51
CA THR A 256 53.56 -10.47 -11.72
C THR A 256 54.30 -10.53 -13.07
N GLU A 257 54.80 -11.73 -13.43
CA GLU A 257 55.51 -12.03 -14.68
C GLU A 257 54.56 -12.16 -15.87
N VAL A 258 53.41 -12.81 -15.69
CA VAL A 258 52.34 -12.88 -16.71
C VAL A 258 51.90 -11.46 -17.12
N LEU A 259 51.69 -10.57 -16.13
CA LEU A 259 51.36 -9.18 -16.39
C LEU A 259 52.52 -8.36 -16.98
N GLN A 260 53.77 -8.80 -16.82
CA GLN A 260 54.91 -8.17 -17.50
C GLN A 260 54.92 -8.55 -18.99
N ARG A 261 54.89 -9.86 -19.31
CA ARG A 261 54.82 -10.36 -20.70
C ARG A 261 53.62 -9.80 -21.47
N TRP A 262 52.48 -9.61 -20.80
CA TRP A 262 51.34 -8.90 -21.39
C TRP A 262 51.68 -7.45 -21.74
N ASN A 263 52.23 -6.69 -20.79
CA ASN A 263 52.52 -5.26 -21.01
C ASN A 263 53.64 -5.01 -22.04
N GLU A 264 54.50 -6.00 -22.30
CA GLU A 264 55.53 -5.97 -23.35
C GLU A 264 54.94 -6.13 -24.77
N SER A 265 53.71 -6.64 -24.90
CA SER A 265 53.04 -6.93 -26.19
C SER A 265 51.69 -6.21 -26.38
N ALA A 266 51.10 -5.67 -25.31
CA ALA A 266 49.81 -5.00 -25.32
C ALA A 266 49.87 -3.55 -25.83
N THR A 267 48.76 -3.06 -26.41
CA THR A 267 48.60 -1.62 -26.69
C THR A 267 48.55 -0.80 -25.39
N ARG A 268 48.81 0.52 -25.48
CA ARG A 268 48.80 1.44 -24.32
C ARG A 268 47.49 1.40 -23.52
N GLU A 269 46.37 1.13 -24.18
CA GLU A 269 45.04 1.01 -23.55
C GLU A 269 44.83 -0.38 -22.94
N ALA A 270 45.28 -1.42 -23.65
CA ALA A 270 45.25 -2.83 -23.25
C ALA A 270 46.17 -3.15 -22.05
N ALA A 271 47.23 -2.37 -21.85
CA ALA A 271 48.21 -2.55 -20.79
C ALA A 271 47.60 -2.47 -19.37
N VAL A 272 48.09 -3.36 -18.49
CA VAL A 272 47.71 -3.45 -17.08
C VAL A 272 48.82 -2.78 -16.26
N VAL A 273 48.71 -1.45 -16.15
CA VAL A 273 49.65 -0.55 -15.48
C VAL A 273 48.95 0.36 -14.47
N GLY A 274 49.71 1.10 -13.65
CA GLY A 274 49.18 2.09 -12.71
C GLY A 274 48.09 1.55 -11.77
N ASN A 275 46.94 2.23 -11.71
CA ASN A 275 45.80 1.84 -10.88
C ASN A 275 45.27 0.44 -11.23
N LYS A 276 45.19 0.07 -12.52
CA LYS A 276 44.73 -1.28 -12.94
C LYS A 276 45.62 -2.37 -12.31
N ARG A 277 46.95 -2.22 -12.41
CA ARG A 277 47.92 -3.17 -11.82
C ARG A 277 47.87 -3.17 -10.30
N THR A 278 47.75 -1.99 -9.68
CA THR A 278 47.72 -1.83 -8.22
C THR A 278 46.50 -2.52 -7.62
N GLY A 279 45.31 -2.28 -8.16
CA GLY A 279 44.08 -2.93 -7.68
C GLY A 279 44.09 -4.43 -7.89
N LEU A 280 44.51 -4.88 -9.07
CA LEU A 280 44.62 -6.31 -9.39
C LEU A 280 45.58 -7.06 -8.44
N LEU A 281 46.72 -6.46 -8.08
CA LEU A 281 47.67 -7.05 -7.12
C LEU A 281 47.23 -6.97 -5.65
N LEU A 282 46.22 -6.16 -5.32
CA LEU A 282 45.54 -6.20 -4.02
C LEU A 282 44.47 -7.30 -4.02
N LEU A 283 43.65 -7.37 -5.07
CA LEU A 283 42.63 -8.42 -5.24
C LEU A 283 43.21 -9.84 -5.25
N LEU A 284 44.39 -10.04 -5.84
CA LEU A 284 45.11 -11.34 -5.85
C LEU A 284 45.64 -11.80 -4.48
N LYS A 285 45.50 -10.98 -3.43
CA LYS A 285 45.80 -11.32 -2.03
C LYS A 285 44.54 -11.68 -1.21
N LEU A 286 43.35 -11.46 -1.76
CA LEU A 286 42.11 -11.84 -1.10
C LEU A 286 41.97 -13.38 -1.03
N PRO A 287 41.23 -13.91 -0.05
CA PRO A 287 40.79 -15.31 -0.05
C PRO A 287 39.95 -15.65 -1.29
N THR A 288 39.93 -16.93 -1.66
CA THR A 288 39.21 -17.43 -2.83
C THR A 288 37.72 -17.08 -2.81
N GLU A 289 37.07 -17.15 -1.65
CA GLU A 289 35.65 -16.78 -1.46
C GLU A 289 35.40 -15.30 -1.78
N SER A 290 36.21 -14.39 -1.22
CA SER A 290 36.11 -12.95 -1.49
C SER A 290 36.29 -12.61 -2.98
N ALA A 291 37.21 -13.32 -3.65
CA ALA A 291 37.38 -13.21 -5.10
C ALA A 291 36.18 -13.79 -5.87
N GLN A 292 35.60 -14.91 -5.41
CA GLN A 292 34.38 -15.51 -5.98
C GLN A 292 33.16 -14.59 -5.83
N LEU A 293 33.01 -13.84 -4.74
CA LEU A 293 31.93 -12.85 -4.59
C LEU A 293 32.02 -11.72 -5.63
N LEU A 294 33.22 -11.19 -5.86
CA LEU A 294 33.47 -10.20 -6.93
C LEU A 294 33.23 -10.78 -8.33
N LEU A 295 33.60 -12.05 -8.54
CA LEU A 295 33.37 -12.76 -9.81
C LEU A 295 31.87 -13.06 -10.03
N LYS A 296 31.11 -13.44 -8.99
CA LYS A 296 29.64 -13.57 -9.04
C LYS A 296 29.02 -12.24 -9.46
N HIS A 297 29.38 -11.15 -8.80
CA HIS A 297 28.91 -9.80 -9.13
C HIS A 297 29.22 -9.40 -10.58
N SER A 298 30.47 -9.60 -11.03
CA SER A 298 30.87 -9.30 -12.41
C SER A 298 30.17 -10.20 -13.43
N SER A 299 29.84 -11.46 -13.09
CA SER A 299 29.09 -12.37 -13.95
C SER A 299 27.62 -11.98 -14.05
N THR A 300 26.99 -11.57 -12.95
CA THR A 300 25.58 -11.17 -12.90
C THR A 300 25.31 -9.88 -13.68
N PHE A 301 26.19 -8.87 -13.55
CA PHE A 301 25.95 -7.51 -14.07
C PHE A 301 26.79 -7.12 -15.29
N GLY A 302 27.97 -7.70 -15.50
CA GLY A 302 28.86 -7.33 -16.61
C GLY A 302 29.20 -5.83 -16.61
N ASN A 303 28.86 -5.12 -17.70
CA ASN A 303 29.08 -3.67 -17.81
C ASN A 303 28.30 -2.88 -16.74
N ASP A 304 27.17 -3.39 -16.27
CA ASP A 304 26.22 -2.72 -15.36
C ASP A 304 26.68 -2.82 -13.88
N SER A 305 27.93 -3.25 -13.67
CA SER A 305 28.56 -3.47 -12.37
C SER A 305 28.69 -2.19 -11.54
N ALA A 306 28.38 -2.30 -10.25
CA ALA A 306 28.65 -1.25 -9.27
C ALA A 306 30.14 -0.82 -9.18
N PHE A 307 31.10 -1.68 -9.52
CA PHE A 307 32.53 -1.38 -9.36
C PHE A 307 33.17 -0.88 -10.66
N SER A 308 33.87 0.26 -10.60
CA SER A 308 34.69 0.76 -11.70
C SER A 308 36.13 0.22 -11.62
N ASN A 309 36.81 0.10 -12.77
CA ASN A 309 38.17 -0.48 -12.85
C ASN A 309 39.22 0.18 -11.92
N GLU A 310 39.05 1.45 -11.59
CA GLU A 310 39.98 2.16 -10.71
C GLU A 310 39.78 1.89 -9.23
N VAL A 311 38.55 1.56 -8.80
CA VAL A 311 38.19 1.62 -7.37
C VAL A 311 38.98 0.62 -6.54
N PHE A 312 39.32 -0.53 -7.14
CA PHE A 312 40.15 -1.56 -6.53
C PHE A 312 41.58 -1.11 -6.23
N ALA A 313 42.10 -0.04 -6.85
CA ALA A 313 43.40 0.53 -6.46
C ALA A 313 43.35 1.22 -5.09
N HIS A 314 42.17 1.52 -4.56
CA HIS A 314 42.03 2.29 -3.34
C HIS A 314 42.24 1.42 -2.09
N LYS A 315 43.41 1.57 -1.46
CA LYS A 315 43.87 0.74 -0.32
C LYS A 315 42.91 0.69 0.87
N ARG A 316 42.02 1.68 1.05
CA ARG A 316 41.01 1.68 2.13
C ARG A 316 39.94 0.60 1.96
N LEU A 317 39.73 0.12 0.72
CA LEU A 317 38.70 -0.86 0.38
C LEU A 317 39.16 -2.32 0.56
N HIS A 318 40.31 -2.57 1.20
CA HIS A 318 40.89 -3.92 1.30
C HIS A 318 41.10 -4.35 2.76
N PRO A 319 40.99 -5.66 3.05
CA PRO A 319 41.34 -6.21 4.36
C PRO A 319 42.74 -5.82 4.85
N GLY A 320 42.87 -5.59 6.16
CA GLY A 320 44.08 -5.09 6.80
C GLY A 320 44.27 -3.57 6.76
N TYR A 321 43.31 -2.80 6.22
CA TYR A 321 43.29 -1.35 6.40
C TYR A 321 42.67 -0.96 7.75
N THR A 322 43.32 -0.02 8.46
CA THR A 322 42.81 0.58 9.71
C THR A 322 42.74 2.10 9.56
N PRO A 323 41.59 2.75 9.79
CA PRO A 323 41.48 4.21 9.85
C PRO A 323 42.34 4.82 10.95
N ARG A 324 42.87 6.03 10.72
CA ARG A 324 43.71 6.77 11.67
C ARG A 324 42.93 7.93 12.28
N GLY A 325 43.18 8.22 13.57
CA GLY A 325 42.56 9.33 14.31
C GLY A 325 41.37 8.96 15.21
N MET A 326 40.90 7.70 15.18
CA MET A 326 39.79 7.21 16.01
C MET A 326 40.30 6.70 17.39
N PRO A 327 39.45 6.57 18.43
CA PRO A 327 39.80 5.91 19.69
C PRO A 327 40.24 4.45 19.48
N ARG A 328 41.05 3.88 20.38
CA ARG A 328 41.67 2.54 20.19
C ARG A 328 40.65 1.42 19.95
N GLN A 329 39.55 1.39 20.68
CA GLN A 329 38.45 0.43 20.50
C GLN A 329 37.81 0.55 19.10
N TRP A 330 37.61 1.78 18.63
CA TRP A 330 37.11 2.06 17.28
C TRP A 330 38.14 1.71 16.20
N GLN A 331 39.44 1.91 16.41
CA GLN A 331 40.47 1.40 15.49
C GLN A 331 40.41 -0.12 15.35
N THR A 332 40.14 -0.86 16.43
CA THR A 332 39.91 -2.32 16.37
C THR A 332 38.64 -2.66 15.60
N ARG A 333 37.49 -2.07 15.95
CA ARG A 333 36.19 -2.30 15.25
C ARG A 333 36.26 -1.95 13.75
N MET A 334 37.02 -0.92 13.39
CA MET A 334 37.11 -0.39 12.02
C MET A 334 38.30 -0.93 11.21
N THR A 335 39.05 -1.90 11.72
CA THR A 335 40.08 -2.58 10.93
C THR A 335 39.42 -3.58 9.99
N VAL A 336 39.51 -3.35 8.68
CA VAL A 336 38.80 -4.13 7.65
C VAL A 336 39.21 -5.60 7.71
N THR A 337 38.26 -6.50 7.95
CA THR A 337 38.43 -7.95 7.93
C THR A 337 38.00 -8.55 6.59
N VAL A 338 38.25 -9.85 6.41
CA VAL A 338 37.71 -10.62 5.27
C VAL A 338 36.19 -10.62 5.31
N ASP A 339 35.59 -10.86 6.49
CA ASP A 339 34.14 -10.96 6.64
C ASP A 339 33.44 -9.61 6.40
N GLY A 340 34.01 -8.50 6.88
CA GLY A 340 33.50 -7.15 6.62
C GLY A 340 33.59 -6.77 5.14
N PHE A 341 34.67 -7.19 4.46
CA PHE A 341 34.80 -7.05 3.01
C PHE A 341 33.80 -7.93 2.24
N ASN A 342 33.59 -9.18 2.65
CA ASN A 342 32.62 -10.09 2.05
C ASN A 342 31.20 -9.53 2.18
N LEU A 343 30.82 -9.04 3.36
CA LEU A 343 29.52 -8.40 3.61
C LEU A 343 29.34 -7.11 2.79
N PHE A 344 30.39 -6.30 2.65
CA PHE A 344 30.40 -5.13 1.76
C PHE A 344 30.12 -5.51 0.30
N VAL A 345 30.80 -6.53 -0.24
CA VAL A 345 30.55 -7.01 -1.61
C VAL A 345 29.12 -7.58 -1.74
N GLN A 346 28.61 -8.29 -0.73
CA GLN A 346 27.24 -8.79 -0.71
C GLN A 346 26.20 -7.66 -0.68
N TYR A 347 26.41 -6.59 0.09
CA TYR A 347 25.53 -5.41 0.14
C TYR A 347 25.53 -4.67 -1.21
N VAL A 348 26.70 -4.42 -1.79
CA VAL A 348 26.81 -3.76 -3.11
C VAL A 348 26.18 -4.62 -4.22
N HIS A 349 26.32 -5.95 -4.14
CA HIS A 349 25.65 -6.90 -5.02
C HIS A 349 24.12 -6.85 -4.87
N ALA A 350 23.61 -6.94 -3.62
CA ALA A 350 22.19 -6.88 -3.32
C ALA A 350 21.55 -5.56 -3.78
N SER A 351 22.24 -4.43 -3.62
CA SER A 351 21.76 -3.13 -4.07
C SER A 351 21.65 -3.07 -5.59
N GLN A 352 22.68 -3.54 -6.31
CA GLN A 352 22.67 -3.56 -7.77
C GLN A 352 21.65 -4.59 -8.33
N ALA A 353 21.38 -5.67 -7.60
CA ALA A 353 20.34 -6.65 -7.93
C ALA A 353 18.93 -6.06 -7.84
N ARG A 354 18.61 -5.35 -6.75
CA ARG A 354 17.31 -4.69 -6.52
C ARG A 354 17.00 -3.63 -7.59
N LYS A 355 18.00 -2.88 -8.03
CA LYS A 355 17.85 -1.88 -9.09
C LYS A 355 17.38 -2.52 -10.40
N ILE A 356 16.38 -1.89 -11.00
CA ILE A 356 15.97 -2.09 -12.40
C ILE A 356 17.19 -1.84 -13.29
N LYS A 357 17.34 -2.63 -14.36
CA LYS A 357 18.56 -2.71 -15.17
C LYS A 357 19.12 -1.34 -15.56
N ASP A 358 18.28 -0.47 -16.09
CA ASP A 358 18.71 0.80 -16.69
C ASP A 358 19.01 1.89 -15.62
N ASN A 359 18.68 1.63 -14.35
CA ASN A 359 19.12 2.43 -13.19
C ASN A 359 20.47 1.95 -12.61
N ARG A 360 21.11 0.91 -13.19
CA ARG A 360 22.39 0.37 -12.70
C ARG A 360 23.56 1.21 -13.23
N LYS A 361 24.30 1.81 -12.31
CA LYS A 361 25.53 2.57 -12.57
C LYS A 361 26.67 2.17 -11.63
N ASN A 362 27.91 2.49 -12.00
CA ASN A 362 29.04 2.38 -11.07
C ASN A 362 28.81 3.32 -9.87
N TRP A 363 29.31 2.91 -8.70
CA TRP A 363 29.27 3.72 -7.47
C TRP A 363 30.49 4.63 -7.39
N ASP A 364 30.34 5.75 -6.70
CA ASP A 364 31.44 6.64 -6.36
C ASP A 364 32.33 6.06 -5.25
N LYS A 365 33.54 6.62 -5.12
CA LYS A 365 34.58 6.11 -4.20
C LYS A 365 34.17 6.33 -2.73
N SER A 366 33.47 7.43 -2.43
CA SER A 366 32.96 7.78 -1.10
C SER A 366 31.88 6.82 -0.59
N ALA A 367 30.83 6.57 -1.37
CA ALA A 367 29.75 5.66 -0.99
C ALA A 367 30.25 4.22 -0.76
N LEU A 368 31.26 3.77 -1.50
CA LEU A 368 31.88 2.47 -1.30
C LEU A 368 32.72 2.40 -0.01
N GLU A 369 33.43 3.47 0.35
CA GLU A 369 34.14 3.56 1.64
C GLU A 369 33.20 3.61 2.85
N GLU A 370 32.10 4.36 2.73
CA GLU A 370 31.06 4.46 3.76
C GLU A 370 30.35 3.10 3.95
N THR A 371 29.96 2.46 2.86
CA THR A 371 29.34 1.12 2.88
C THR A 371 30.26 0.09 3.52
N LEU A 372 31.55 0.07 3.16
CA LEU A 372 32.52 -0.84 3.78
C LEU A 372 32.69 -0.54 5.27
N SER A 373 32.64 0.74 5.67
CA SER A 373 32.72 1.14 7.07
C SER A 373 31.53 0.62 7.88
N MET A 374 30.30 0.73 7.35
CA MET A 374 29.10 0.15 7.98
C MET A 374 29.18 -1.38 8.07
N ALA A 375 29.54 -2.06 6.98
CA ALA A 375 29.68 -3.51 6.93
C ALA A 375 30.73 -4.01 7.95
N GLN A 376 31.90 -3.36 7.99
CA GLN A 376 32.98 -3.70 8.92
C GLN A 376 32.55 -3.50 10.39
N LEU A 377 31.92 -2.37 10.73
CA LEU A 377 31.42 -2.13 12.08
C LEU A 377 30.44 -3.22 12.49
N LEU A 378 29.47 -3.55 11.63
CA LEU A 378 28.44 -4.56 11.89
C LEU A 378 29.06 -5.95 12.12
N THR A 379 30.04 -6.36 11.30
CA THR A 379 30.81 -7.59 11.50
C THR A 379 31.51 -7.62 12.86
N SER A 380 32.18 -6.53 13.28
CA SER A 380 32.83 -6.48 14.58
C SER A 380 31.84 -6.55 15.75
N LEU A 381 30.70 -5.86 15.67
CA LEU A 381 29.67 -5.88 16.73
C LEU A 381 28.99 -7.26 16.84
N MET A 382 28.82 -7.99 15.74
CA MET A 382 28.38 -9.40 15.77
C MET A 382 29.36 -10.27 16.58
N VAL A 383 30.68 -10.16 16.32
CA VAL A 383 31.70 -10.91 17.07
C VAL A 383 31.72 -10.51 18.54
N GLU A 384 31.55 -9.23 18.88
CA GLU A 384 31.42 -8.78 20.27
C GLU A 384 30.22 -9.44 20.97
N ILE A 385 29.03 -9.45 20.34
CA ILE A 385 27.83 -10.09 20.93
C ILE A 385 27.98 -11.61 21.05
N GLN A 386 28.55 -12.31 20.07
CA GLN A 386 28.74 -13.77 20.17
C GLN A 386 29.74 -14.18 21.26
N ASN A 387 30.62 -13.26 21.69
CA ASN A 387 31.49 -13.44 22.85
C ASN A 387 30.84 -13.04 24.18
N GLN A 388 29.78 -12.22 24.17
CA GLN A 388 29.06 -11.74 25.36
C GLN A 388 27.81 -12.60 25.69
N HIS A 389 27.17 -13.17 24.67
CA HIS A 389 25.89 -13.87 24.77
C HIS A 389 25.88 -15.12 23.87
N ALA A 390 25.21 -16.19 24.31
CA ALA A 390 25.09 -17.46 23.58
C ALA A 390 24.09 -17.37 22.40
N VAL A 391 24.36 -16.48 21.44
CA VAL A 391 23.48 -16.16 20.31
C VAL A 391 23.82 -17.03 19.09
N HIS A 392 22.81 -17.76 18.59
CA HIS A 392 22.96 -18.59 17.39
C HIS A 392 23.23 -17.73 16.14
N LYS A 393 24.07 -18.22 15.23
CA LYS A 393 24.46 -17.48 14.01
C LYS A 393 23.25 -17.10 13.16
N ASP A 394 22.23 -17.97 13.09
CA ASP A 394 21.02 -17.74 12.31
C ASP A 394 20.20 -16.55 12.82
N LEU A 395 20.18 -16.30 14.14
CA LEU A 395 19.46 -15.15 14.70
C LEU A 395 20.15 -13.82 14.33
N LEU A 396 21.48 -13.80 14.26
CA LEU A 396 22.23 -12.65 13.75
C LEU A 396 22.09 -12.49 12.23
N LEU A 397 22.02 -13.60 11.49
CA LEU A 397 21.71 -13.58 10.06
C LEU A 397 20.32 -12.97 9.82
N GLU A 398 19.30 -13.42 10.53
CA GLU A 398 17.90 -13.01 10.38
C GLU A 398 17.63 -11.57 10.88
N LYS A 399 18.17 -11.18 12.04
CA LYS A 399 17.85 -9.91 12.69
C LYS A 399 18.85 -8.78 12.43
N VAL A 400 20.06 -9.07 11.93
CA VAL A 400 21.12 -8.07 11.74
C VAL A 400 21.60 -8.01 10.29
N ILE A 401 22.11 -9.13 9.75
CA ILE A 401 22.61 -9.17 8.37
C ILE A 401 21.48 -8.97 7.35
N HIS A 402 20.31 -9.61 7.56
CA HIS A 402 19.19 -9.46 6.64
C HIS A 402 18.63 -8.02 6.60
N PRO A 403 18.35 -7.32 7.72
CA PRO A 403 17.98 -5.90 7.69
C PRO A 403 19.02 -4.97 7.04
N PHE A 404 20.32 -5.24 7.24
CA PHE A 404 21.38 -4.50 6.54
C PHE A 404 21.35 -4.74 5.02
N LEU A 405 21.23 -6.00 4.58
CA LEU A 405 21.08 -6.36 3.16
C LEU A 405 19.68 -6.04 2.58
N ASP A 406 18.70 -5.70 3.42
CA ASP A 406 17.37 -5.17 3.08
C ASP A 406 17.34 -3.63 2.98
N PHE A 407 18.45 -2.95 3.27
CA PHE A 407 18.59 -1.49 3.22
C PHE A 407 17.67 -0.74 4.20
N ASP A 408 17.45 -1.31 5.39
CA ASP A 408 16.71 -0.69 6.49
C ASP A 408 17.32 0.68 6.81
N PRO A 409 16.62 1.80 6.50
CA PRO A 409 17.22 3.12 6.53
C PRO A 409 17.41 3.65 7.96
N ASN A 410 16.67 3.11 8.93
CA ASN A 410 16.86 3.47 10.33
C ASN A 410 18.14 2.80 10.84
N PHE A 411 18.38 1.54 10.47
CA PHE A 411 19.58 0.82 10.84
C PHE A 411 20.84 1.33 10.11
N GLU A 412 20.73 1.70 8.83
CA GLU A 412 21.78 2.45 8.12
C GLU A 412 22.12 3.75 8.85
N LEU A 413 21.10 4.53 9.25
CA LEU A 413 21.30 5.81 9.95
C LEU A 413 21.87 5.64 11.36
N GLU A 414 21.47 4.61 12.10
CA GLU A 414 22.07 4.24 13.40
C GLU A 414 23.58 3.93 13.23
N LEU A 415 23.94 3.13 12.21
CA LEU A 415 25.34 2.80 11.90
C LEU A 415 26.14 4.03 11.46
N GLN A 416 25.59 4.87 10.58
CA GLN A 416 26.20 6.14 10.17
C GLN A 416 26.40 7.09 11.37
N SER A 417 25.41 7.19 12.26
CA SER A 417 25.50 8.02 13.47
C SER A 417 26.62 7.51 14.38
N ALA A 418 26.65 6.21 14.67
CA ALA A 418 27.69 5.58 15.48
C ALA A 418 29.10 5.79 14.92
N LEU A 419 29.28 5.63 13.60
CA LEU A 419 30.52 5.93 12.88
C LEU A 419 30.92 7.40 12.96
N SER A 420 29.96 8.33 12.95
CA SER A 420 30.22 9.77 13.02
C SER A 420 30.56 10.26 14.44
N GLU A 421 29.97 9.65 15.47
CA GLU A 421 30.15 10.06 16.86
C GLU A 421 31.36 9.39 17.54
N CYS A 422 31.70 8.15 17.18
CA CYS A 422 32.83 7.39 17.75
C CYS A 422 32.87 7.35 19.30
N LYS A 423 31.69 7.32 19.94
CA LYS A 423 31.51 7.31 21.40
C LYS A 423 32.40 6.27 22.10
N ALA A 424 33.10 6.68 23.16
CA ALA A 424 34.09 5.85 23.85
C ALA A 424 33.45 4.73 24.71
N ASP A 425 32.17 4.87 25.03
CA ASP A 425 31.33 3.99 25.83
C ASP A 425 30.40 3.08 25.00
N PHE A 426 30.38 3.25 23.66
CA PHE A 426 29.45 2.58 22.74
C PHE A 426 29.46 1.04 22.84
N GLN A 427 28.28 0.48 23.09
CA GLN A 427 28.00 -0.95 23.17
C GLN A 427 27.23 -1.45 21.94
N PRO A 428 27.36 -2.74 21.55
CA PRO A 428 26.55 -3.33 20.48
C PRO A 428 25.04 -3.13 20.66
N ALA A 429 24.54 -3.13 21.90
CA ALA A 429 23.13 -2.98 22.25
C ALA A 429 22.59 -1.53 22.17
N ASP A 430 23.43 -0.53 21.85
CA ASP A 430 22.99 0.83 21.53
C ASP A 430 22.29 0.90 20.16
N LEU A 431 22.49 -0.11 19.31
CA LEU A 431 21.79 -0.30 18.04
C LEU A 431 20.54 -1.16 18.24
N SER A 432 19.43 -0.76 17.62
CA SER A 432 18.09 -1.35 17.84
C SER A 432 18.06 -2.85 17.55
N LYS A 433 18.57 -3.26 16.38
CA LYS A 433 18.56 -4.66 15.92
C LYS A 433 19.31 -5.61 16.84
N PHE A 434 20.42 -5.15 17.42
CA PHE A 434 21.24 -5.95 18.32
C PHE A 434 20.61 -6.05 19.72
N LYS A 435 19.92 -5.01 20.18
CA LYS A 435 19.08 -5.06 21.39
C LYS A 435 17.95 -6.09 21.26
N ASP A 436 17.29 -6.13 20.10
CA ASP A 436 16.24 -7.13 19.80
C ASP A 436 16.79 -8.56 19.80
N VAL A 437 17.98 -8.80 19.26
CA VAL A 437 18.66 -10.11 19.30
C VAL A 437 18.88 -10.58 20.74
N VAL A 438 19.35 -9.69 21.63
CA VAL A 438 19.56 -10.02 23.05
C VAL A 438 18.23 -10.30 23.75
N ALA A 439 17.17 -9.53 23.46
CA ALA A 439 15.84 -9.76 24.01
C ALA A 439 15.24 -11.11 23.57
N VAL A 440 15.34 -11.47 22.28
CA VAL A 440 14.85 -12.75 21.74
C VAL A 440 15.64 -13.94 22.31
N ALA A 441 16.95 -13.80 22.50
CA ALA A 441 17.77 -14.83 23.14
C ALA A 441 17.40 -15.10 24.61
N LEU A 442 16.80 -14.12 25.30
CA LEU A 442 16.29 -14.26 26.67
C LEU A 442 14.83 -14.77 26.73
N ALA A 443 14.00 -14.45 25.72
CA ALA A 443 12.56 -14.74 25.73
C ALA A 443 12.19 -16.20 25.38
N ASN A 444 13.01 -16.92 24.61
CA ASN A 444 12.72 -18.28 24.10
C ASN A 444 12.79 -19.40 25.17
N ARG A 445 12.58 -19.09 26.45
CA ARG A 445 12.81 -20.01 27.57
C ARG A 445 11.56 -20.71 28.11
N ASP A 446 10.35 -20.15 27.92
CA ASP A 446 9.15 -20.57 28.68
C ASP A 446 7.85 -20.68 27.83
N SER A 447 6.98 -21.65 28.17
CA SER A 447 5.51 -21.79 27.85
C SER A 447 5.02 -22.67 26.66
N LYS A 448 4.06 -23.60 26.93
CA LYS A 448 2.97 -24.11 26.02
C LYS A 448 2.04 -25.16 26.68
N MET A 449 0.78 -25.37 26.17
CA MET A 449 -0.32 -26.39 26.45
C MET A 449 -1.69 -25.75 26.93
N THR A 450 -2.95 -26.26 26.83
CA THR A 450 -3.76 -27.19 25.93
C THR A 450 -5.29 -27.13 26.27
N ALA A 451 -6.17 -27.82 25.48
CA ALA A 451 -7.62 -28.19 25.70
C ALA A 451 -8.73 -27.11 25.43
N ILE A 452 -9.99 -27.33 24.98
CA ILE A 452 -10.96 -28.47 24.72
C ILE A 452 -11.99 -28.75 25.86
N GLY A 453 -13.33 -28.93 25.67
CA GLY A 453 -14.25 -28.75 24.51
C GLY A 453 -15.64 -29.49 24.58
N GLN A 454 -16.60 -29.17 23.68
CA GLN A 454 -17.92 -29.85 23.33
C GLN A 454 -19.24 -29.54 24.13
N GLY A 455 -20.41 -29.96 23.57
CA GLY A 455 -21.83 -29.72 24.00
C GLY A 455 -22.54 -30.96 24.64
N PRO A 456 -23.77 -31.45 24.27
CA PRO A 456 -24.89 -30.93 23.42
C PRO A 456 -26.38 -31.35 23.79
N ARG A 457 -27.43 -30.84 23.08
CA ARG A 457 -28.79 -31.44 22.77
C ARG A 457 -29.76 -31.85 23.96
N ILE A 458 -31.03 -32.32 23.83
CA ILE A 458 -31.92 -32.82 22.74
C ILE A 458 -33.48 -32.63 22.99
N THR A 459 -34.33 -33.19 22.12
CA THR A 459 -35.84 -33.29 21.98
C THR A 459 -36.70 -33.72 23.20
N ALA A 460 -38.03 -33.92 23.15
CA ALA A 460 -39.25 -33.35 22.49
C ALA A 460 -40.42 -34.38 22.55
N GLY A 461 -41.68 -33.97 22.71
CA GLY A 461 -42.85 -34.88 22.51
C GLY A 461 -44.17 -34.45 23.16
N GLU A 462 -45.11 -33.93 22.37
CA GLU A 462 -46.50 -33.61 22.72
C GLU A 462 -47.30 -33.46 21.41
N LEU A 463 -48.20 -34.40 21.05
CA LEU A 463 -48.79 -34.45 19.69
C LEU A 463 -50.34 -34.38 19.64
N GLU A 464 -51.06 -34.78 20.69
CA GLU A 464 -52.52 -34.55 20.76
C GLU A 464 -52.85 -33.13 21.25
N LYS A 465 -51.99 -32.59 22.13
CA LYS A 465 -51.89 -31.15 22.39
C LYS A 465 -51.79 -30.36 21.08
N GLN A 466 -50.97 -30.81 20.12
CA GLN A 466 -50.85 -30.12 18.82
C GLN A 466 -52.16 -30.07 18.03
N ALA A 467 -53.14 -30.96 18.22
CA ALA A 467 -54.41 -30.87 17.49
C ALA A 467 -55.26 -29.68 17.96
N PHE A 468 -55.45 -29.52 19.28
CA PHE A 468 -56.16 -28.36 19.83
C PHE A 468 -55.32 -27.08 19.76
N GLU A 469 -54.01 -27.15 20.05
CA GLU A 469 -53.12 -26.01 19.89
C GLU A 469 -53.00 -25.58 18.43
N VAL A 470 -53.09 -26.45 17.40
CA VAL A 470 -53.14 -26.01 15.99
C VAL A 470 -54.44 -25.29 15.67
N MET A 471 -55.59 -25.75 16.16
CA MET A 471 -56.86 -25.03 15.95
C MET A 471 -56.86 -23.68 16.66
N LEU A 472 -56.50 -23.66 17.95
CA LEU A 472 -56.45 -22.43 18.74
C LEU A 472 -55.35 -21.49 18.23
N ALA A 473 -54.15 -21.99 17.90
CA ALA A 473 -53.08 -21.20 17.30
C ALA A 473 -53.41 -20.75 15.87
N SER A 474 -54.29 -21.42 15.13
CA SER A 474 -54.79 -20.96 13.83
C SER A 474 -55.79 -19.81 13.98
N ALA A 475 -56.73 -19.91 14.93
CA ALA A 475 -57.63 -18.81 15.27
C ALA A 475 -56.90 -17.60 15.89
N GLU A 476 -55.92 -17.87 16.76
CA GLU A 476 -54.98 -16.89 17.33
C GLU A 476 -54.09 -16.30 16.22
N HIS A 477 -53.57 -17.10 15.28
CA HIS A 477 -52.78 -16.62 14.14
C HIS A 477 -53.61 -15.75 13.19
N ASP A 478 -54.89 -16.05 12.97
CA ASP A 478 -55.80 -15.19 12.22
C ASP A 478 -56.08 -13.88 12.97
N ALA A 479 -56.33 -13.94 14.28
CA ALA A 479 -56.52 -12.75 15.12
C ALA A 479 -55.25 -11.88 15.20
N GLN A 480 -54.08 -12.50 15.33
CA GLN A 480 -52.77 -11.85 15.32
C GLN A 480 -52.41 -11.32 13.92
N SER A 481 -52.76 -12.04 12.84
CA SER A 481 -52.59 -11.57 11.46
C SER A 481 -53.49 -10.39 11.15
N TYR A 482 -54.72 -10.37 11.68
CA TYR A 482 -55.60 -9.21 11.63
C TYR A 482 -55.08 -8.05 12.49
N ARG A 483 -54.56 -8.29 13.71
CA ARG A 483 -53.88 -7.24 14.51
C ARG A 483 -52.67 -6.68 13.77
N ALA A 484 -51.82 -7.52 13.20
CA ALA A 484 -50.65 -7.14 12.42
C ALA A 484 -51.03 -6.42 11.12
N TRP A 485 -52.11 -6.82 10.45
CA TRP A 485 -52.65 -6.13 9.27
C TRP A 485 -53.25 -4.77 9.63
N ARG A 486 -54.07 -4.68 10.67
CA ARG A 486 -54.60 -3.41 11.20
C ARG A 486 -53.47 -2.47 11.62
N THR A 487 -52.42 -3.00 12.23
CA THR A 487 -51.19 -2.25 12.56
C THR A 487 -50.47 -1.77 11.30
N LYS A 488 -50.23 -2.64 10.31
CA LYS A 488 -49.63 -2.27 9.01
C LYS A 488 -50.45 -1.24 8.21
N CYS A 489 -51.78 -1.21 8.39
CA CYS A 489 -52.66 -0.19 7.81
C CYS A 489 -52.57 1.17 8.53
N LEU A 490 -52.17 1.19 9.81
CA LEU A 490 -51.95 2.40 10.61
C LEU A 490 -50.49 2.91 10.52
N ASP A 491 -49.53 2.00 10.40
CA ASP A 491 -48.08 2.21 10.25
C ASP A 491 -47.68 2.74 8.85
N ARG A 492 -48.63 3.33 8.11
CA ARG A 492 -48.47 3.77 6.71
C ARG A 492 -47.31 4.74 6.55
N ASP A 493 -47.16 5.68 7.48
CA ASP A 493 -46.22 6.79 7.34
C ASP A 493 -44.78 6.34 7.66
N SER A 494 -44.62 5.40 8.59
CA SER A 494 -43.37 4.65 8.80
C SER A 494 -43.04 3.80 7.57
N ALA A 495 -44.03 3.08 7.00
CA ALA A 495 -43.82 2.27 5.81
C ALA A 495 -43.40 3.11 4.59
N GLN A 496 -43.99 4.30 4.39
CA GLN A 496 -43.56 5.27 3.38
C GLN A 496 -42.13 5.76 3.63
N TYR A 497 -41.78 6.10 4.87
CA TYR A 497 -40.41 6.48 5.26
C TYR A 497 -39.41 5.35 4.98
N PHE A 498 -39.70 4.10 5.37
CA PHE A 498 -38.86 2.95 5.07
C PHE A 498 -38.79 2.63 3.57
N GLN A 499 -39.85 2.86 2.79
CA GLN A 499 -39.83 2.71 1.34
C GLN A 499 -38.92 3.76 0.67
N GLN A 500 -38.98 5.02 1.11
CA GLN A 500 -38.06 6.08 0.68
C GLN A 500 -36.61 5.80 1.10
N LEU A 501 -36.40 5.33 2.34
CA LEU A 501 -35.09 4.95 2.86
C LEU A 501 -34.50 3.77 2.08
N GLN A 502 -35.30 2.73 1.79
CA GLN A 502 -34.89 1.60 0.94
C GLN A 502 -34.60 2.04 -0.50
N HIS A 503 -35.40 2.94 -1.09
CA HIS A 503 -35.12 3.46 -2.43
C HIS A 503 -33.78 4.21 -2.47
N THR A 504 -33.55 5.09 -1.49
CA THR A 504 -32.31 5.85 -1.33
C THR A 504 -31.12 4.91 -1.08
N ALA A 505 -31.28 3.89 -0.24
CA ALA A 505 -30.26 2.87 0.02
C ALA A 505 -29.97 2.00 -1.22
N ARG A 506 -30.97 1.65 -2.03
CA ARG A 506 -30.78 0.95 -3.31
C ARG A 506 -30.04 1.83 -4.33
N ARG A 507 -30.37 3.12 -4.42
CA ARG A 507 -29.65 4.09 -5.27
C ARG A 507 -28.20 4.30 -4.81
N GLN A 508 -27.97 4.38 -3.49
CA GLN A 508 -26.62 4.44 -2.93
C GLN A 508 -25.85 3.13 -3.15
N LYS A 509 -26.49 1.97 -3.01
CA LYS A 509 -25.88 0.67 -3.32
C LYS A 509 -25.43 0.60 -4.77
N GLN A 510 -26.28 0.97 -5.72
CA GLN A 510 -25.94 1.05 -7.15
C GLN A 510 -24.75 2.00 -7.39
N ALA A 511 -24.71 3.16 -6.71
CA ALA A 511 -23.59 4.10 -6.82
C ALA A 511 -22.28 3.53 -6.23
N LYS A 512 -22.35 2.81 -5.10
CA LYS A 512 -21.19 2.09 -4.51
C LYS A 512 -20.71 0.95 -5.42
N GLU A 513 -21.63 0.19 -6.04
CA GLU A 513 -21.29 -0.87 -7.01
C GLU A 513 -20.60 -0.30 -8.27
N ILE A 514 -21.09 0.82 -8.81
CA ILE A 514 -20.41 1.52 -9.93
C ILE A 514 -19.05 2.07 -9.48
N ALA A 515 -18.93 2.61 -8.27
CA ALA A 515 -17.66 3.11 -7.73
C ALA A 515 -16.61 2.00 -7.58
N ALA A 516 -16.97 0.88 -6.96
CA ALA A 516 -16.10 -0.31 -6.84
C ALA A 516 -15.72 -0.89 -8.21
N SER A 517 -16.57 -0.76 -9.24
CA SER A 517 -16.23 -1.19 -10.61
C SER A 517 -15.08 -0.39 -11.26
N MET A 518 -14.69 0.75 -10.70
CA MET A 518 -13.52 1.53 -11.17
C MET A 518 -12.19 0.92 -10.74
N THR A 519 -12.20 0.23 -9.59
CA THR A 519 -11.03 -0.40 -8.96
C THR A 519 -10.97 -1.91 -9.17
N ALA A 520 -12.11 -2.58 -9.32
CA ALA A 520 -12.22 -3.99 -9.68
C ALA A 520 -11.72 -4.26 -11.12
N ALA A 521 -11.34 -5.51 -11.41
CA ALA A 521 -10.95 -5.92 -12.75
C ALA A 521 -12.18 -6.13 -13.64
N GLY A 522 -12.40 -5.25 -14.62
CA GLY A 522 -13.53 -5.31 -15.55
C GLY A 522 -13.41 -4.33 -16.73
N PRO A 523 -14.41 -4.23 -17.60
CA PRO A 523 -14.39 -3.33 -18.77
C PRO A 523 -14.47 -1.85 -18.40
N THR A 524 -15.00 -1.53 -17.21
CA THR A 524 -15.10 -0.18 -16.65
C THR A 524 -13.92 0.20 -15.75
N TRP A 525 -12.94 -0.68 -15.57
CA TRP A 525 -11.74 -0.43 -14.76
C TRP A 525 -10.95 0.78 -15.27
N GLN A 526 -10.48 1.62 -14.34
CA GLN A 526 -9.71 2.82 -14.66
C GLN A 526 -8.60 3.13 -13.66
N ILE A 527 -8.80 2.79 -12.38
CA ILE A 527 -7.92 3.15 -11.27
C ILE A 527 -7.41 1.87 -10.62
N GLN A 528 -6.10 1.66 -10.60
CA GLN A 528 -5.47 0.69 -9.72
C GLN A 528 -4.92 1.40 -8.47
N LEU A 529 -5.06 0.77 -7.32
CA LEU A 529 -4.31 1.09 -6.10
C LEU A 529 -3.55 -0.15 -5.66
N ASP A 530 -2.29 0.02 -5.29
CA ASP A 530 -1.40 -1.03 -4.78
C ASP A 530 -0.46 -0.44 -3.69
N ILE A 531 0.37 -1.27 -3.08
CA ILE A 531 1.36 -0.91 -2.05
C ILE A 531 2.78 -1.16 -2.55
N PHE A 532 3.73 -0.29 -2.19
CA PHE A 532 5.15 -0.49 -2.46
C PHE A 532 5.66 -1.84 -1.90
N LYS A 533 6.18 -2.69 -2.78
CA LYS A 533 6.85 -3.96 -2.46
C LYS A 533 8.33 -3.69 -2.13
N LYS A 534 8.96 -4.60 -1.38
CA LYS A 534 10.39 -4.54 -0.97
C LYS A 534 11.43 -4.48 -2.12
N LEU A 535 11.03 -4.73 -3.37
CA LEU A 535 11.91 -4.83 -4.53
C LEU A 535 11.40 -3.92 -5.65
N ASP A 536 12.25 -3.01 -6.15
CA ASP A 536 11.90 -2.10 -7.26
C ASP A 536 11.50 -2.85 -8.53
N THR A 537 12.08 -4.04 -8.77
CA THR A 537 11.69 -4.94 -9.86
C THR A 537 10.25 -5.45 -9.72
N ALA A 538 9.78 -5.75 -8.51
CA ALA A 538 8.40 -6.15 -8.27
C ALA A 538 7.43 -4.95 -8.38
N ASN A 539 7.86 -3.77 -7.95
CA ASN A 539 7.13 -2.53 -8.16
C ASN A 539 6.98 -2.20 -9.66
N PHE A 540 8.04 -2.37 -10.44
CA PHE A 540 8.03 -2.18 -11.89
C PHE A 540 7.21 -3.24 -12.62
N ALA A 541 7.22 -4.49 -12.13
CA ALA A 541 6.39 -5.56 -12.66
C ALA A 541 4.89 -5.20 -12.62
N ILE A 542 4.42 -4.58 -11.52
CA ILE A 542 3.04 -4.07 -11.39
C ILE A 542 2.73 -3.05 -12.50
N VAL A 543 3.63 -2.07 -12.73
CA VAL A 543 3.46 -1.07 -13.81
C VAL A 543 3.41 -1.76 -15.18
N THR A 544 4.32 -2.69 -15.47
CA THR A 544 4.31 -3.41 -16.76
C THR A 544 3.06 -4.27 -16.97
N ALA A 545 2.54 -4.93 -15.93
CA ALA A 545 1.33 -5.73 -16.02
C ALA A 545 0.09 -4.85 -16.28
N ILE A 546 0.06 -3.64 -15.72
CA ILE A 546 -0.99 -2.65 -15.95
C ILE A 546 -0.87 -2.05 -17.36
N ALA A 547 0.34 -1.78 -17.84
CA ALA A 547 0.58 -1.40 -19.23
C ALA A 547 0.09 -2.50 -20.20
N ASP A 548 0.44 -3.77 -19.97
CA ASP A 548 -0.02 -4.89 -20.81
C ASP A 548 -1.54 -5.06 -20.79
N LYS A 549 -2.19 -4.83 -19.64
CA LYS A 549 -3.65 -4.79 -19.51
C LYS A 549 -4.26 -3.68 -20.38
N ILE A 550 -3.68 -2.48 -20.36
CA ILE A 550 -4.08 -1.34 -21.20
C ILE A 550 -3.83 -1.63 -22.68
N GLN A 551 -2.70 -2.24 -23.03
CA GLN A 551 -2.32 -2.59 -24.40
C GLN A 551 -3.36 -3.53 -25.03
N ARG A 552 -3.76 -4.58 -24.29
CA ARG A 552 -4.79 -5.54 -24.69
C ARG A 552 -6.18 -4.88 -24.80
N LEU A 553 -6.53 -4.01 -23.84
CA LEU A 553 -7.83 -3.33 -23.79
C LEU A 553 -8.04 -2.36 -24.98
N HIS A 554 -6.99 -1.71 -25.46
CA HIS A 554 -7.05 -0.75 -26.59
C HIS A 554 -6.49 -1.27 -27.91
N GLN A 555 -6.08 -2.55 -27.97
CA GLN A 555 -5.51 -3.18 -29.17
C GLN A 555 -4.33 -2.38 -29.77
N LEU A 556 -3.41 -1.96 -28.88
CA LEU A 556 -2.22 -1.21 -29.25
C LEU A 556 -1.13 -2.16 -29.77
N SER A 557 -0.39 -1.73 -30.80
CA SER A 557 0.63 -2.56 -31.48
C SER A 557 1.78 -2.98 -30.58
N ASP A 558 2.10 -2.17 -29.57
CA ASP A 558 3.31 -2.25 -28.76
C ASP A 558 3.08 -1.56 -27.41
N ARG A 559 4.00 -1.80 -26.47
CA ARG A 559 3.99 -1.14 -25.16
C ARG A 559 4.48 0.32 -25.22
N GLU A 560 5.26 0.71 -26.23
CA GLU A 560 5.72 2.10 -26.43
C GLU A 560 4.57 3.07 -26.79
N SER A 561 3.42 2.55 -27.20
CA SER A 561 2.16 3.28 -27.38
C SER A 561 1.45 3.62 -26.06
N ILE A 562 2.06 3.31 -24.91
CA ILE A 562 1.54 3.62 -23.57
C ILE A 562 2.49 4.60 -22.88
N HIS A 563 2.09 5.86 -22.85
CA HIS A 563 2.89 6.96 -22.32
C HIS A 563 2.68 7.09 -20.81
N CYS A 564 3.73 6.88 -20.02
CA CYS A 564 3.65 6.95 -18.57
C CYS A 564 4.03 8.33 -18.03
N ILE A 565 3.32 8.78 -16.99
CA ILE A 565 3.65 9.96 -16.19
C ILE A 565 3.91 9.48 -14.76
N ALA A 566 5.18 9.42 -14.34
CA ALA A 566 5.57 9.07 -12.98
C ALA A 566 5.52 10.31 -12.07
N PHE A 567 4.47 10.45 -11.28
CA PHE A 567 4.26 11.62 -10.42
C PHE A 567 4.83 11.42 -9.01
N LEU A 568 5.53 12.45 -8.49
CA LEU A 568 6.07 12.49 -7.13
C LEU A 568 5.72 13.80 -6.43
N ASN A 569 4.81 13.76 -5.46
CA ASN A 569 4.53 14.88 -4.58
C ASN A 569 5.47 14.91 -3.38
N TRP A 570 6.72 15.34 -3.60
CA TRP A 570 7.70 15.56 -2.53
C TRP A 570 7.63 16.98 -1.94
N SER A 571 6.46 17.61 -1.94
CA SER A 571 6.24 18.92 -1.28
C SER A 571 6.63 18.88 0.21
N ALA A 572 6.42 17.74 0.88
CA ALA A 572 6.91 17.47 2.23
C ALA A 572 7.43 16.02 2.33
N PRO A 573 8.66 15.72 1.87
CA PRO A 573 9.12 14.33 1.68
C PRO A 573 9.23 13.55 3.00
N ALA A 574 9.39 14.26 4.11
CA ALA A 574 9.47 13.70 5.47
C ALA A 574 8.15 13.10 6.00
N ILE A 575 7.07 13.08 5.20
CA ILE A 575 5.90 12.24 5.50
C ILE A 575 6.15 10.76 5.18
N PHE A 576 6.94 10.49 4.14
CA PHE A 576 7.27 9.14 3.69
C PHE A 576 8.52 8.61 4.38
N SER A 577 8.59 7.32 4.67
CA SER A 577 9.84 6.71 5.17
C SER A 577 10.96 6.83 4.13
N ALA A 578 12.22 6.82 4.59
CA ALA A 578 13.37 6.88 3.68
C ALA A 578 13.47 5.64 2.76
N GLN A 579 12.88 4.50 3.13
CA GLN A 579 12.77 3.33 2.25
C GLN A 579 11.76 3.58 1.12
N THR A 580 10.59 4.15 1.46
CA THR A 580 9.59 4.57 0.46
C THR A 580 10.15 5.65 -0.46
N GLN A 581 10.90 6.64 0.05
CA GLN A 581 11.57 7.64 -0.80
C GLN A 581 12.61 7.01 -1.76
N LYS A 582 13.39 6.01 -1.31
CA LYS A 582 14.27 5.22 -2.19
C LYS A 582 13.45 4.49 -3.28
N ALA A 583 12.37 3.80 -2.92
CA ALA A 583 11.53 3.03 -3.84
C ALA A 583 10.74 3.91 -4.83
N GLN A 584 10.23 5.05 -4.38
CA GLN A 584 9.61 6.10 -5.20
C GLN A 584 10.58 6.59 -6.28
N ALA A 585 11.80 6.97 -5.88
CA ALA A 585 12.83 7.39 -6.83
C ALA A 585 13.22 6.25 -7.79
N GLY A 586 13.40 5.02 -7.28
CA GLY A 586 13.77 3.83 -8.06
C GLY A 586 12.73 3.48 -9.12
N LEU A 587 11.44 3.47 -8.74
CA LEU A 587 10.33 3.19 -9.64
C LEU A 587 10.13 4.30 -10.67
N CYS A 588 10.31 5.57 -10.31
CA CYS A 588 10.30 6.68 -11.26
C CYS A 588 11.40 6.51 -12.34
N GLY A 589 12.64 6.23 -11.92
CA GLY A 589 13.73 5.90 -12.84
C GLY A 589 13.39 4.73 -13.75
N GLY A 590 12.81 3.67 -13.19
CA GLY A 590 12.35 2.51 -13.95
C GLY A 590 11.31 2.84 -15.02
N ILE A 591 10.31 3.66 -14.69
CA ILE A 591 9.26 4.10 -15.62
C ILE A 591 9.85 4.96 -16.75
N VAL A 592 10.64 5.97 -16.40
CA VAL A 592 11.18 6.95 -17.35
C VAL A 592 12.23 6.33 -18.27
N ASN A 593 13.14 5.51 -17.73
CA ASN A 593 14.21 4.86 -18.48
C ASN A 593 13.73 3.59 -19.21
N GLY A 594 12.88 2.77 -18.56
CA GLY A 594 12.62 1.38 -18.96
C GLY A 594 11.33 1.11 -19.74
N LEU A 595 10.34 2.02 -19.74
CA LEU A 595 9.13 1.88 -20.58
C LEU A 595 9.23 2.63 -21.91
N GLY A 596 10.21 3.54 -22.03
CA GLY A 596 10.33 4.45 -23.17
C GLY A 596 9.23 5.50 -23.23
N ARG A 597 9.46 6.57 -24.00
CA ARG A 597 8.48 7.63 -24.34
C ARG A 597 7.68 8.21 -23.15
N SER A 598 8.23 8.13 -21.93
CA SER A 598 7.57 8.45 -20.65
C SER A 598 8.39 9.49 -19.86
N ILE A 599 7.72 10.25 -18.99
CA ILE A 599 8.37 11.29 -18.16
C ILE A 599 8.01 11.14 -16.68
N GLY A 600 8.83 11.72 -15.81
CA GLY A 600 8.45 11.97 -14.42
C GLY A 600 8.08 13.43 -14.18
N VAL A 601 7.26 13.68 -13.17
CA VAL A 601 6.85 15.02 -12.74
C VAL A 601 6.93 15.06 -11.22
N CYS A 602 7.89 15.81 -10.67
CA CYS A 602 8.17 15.86 -9.24
C CYS A 602 7.95 17.26 -8.67
N LEU A 603 7.15 17.40 -7.61
CA LEU A 603 7.08 18.61 -6.79
C LEU A 603 8.21 18.61 -5.76
N SER A 604 8.92 19.73 -5.66
CA SER A 604 10.09 19.90 -4.80
C SER A 604 9.72 20.11 -3.33
N PRO A 605 10.61 19.78 -2.38
CA PRO A 605 10.40 20.09 -0.97
C PRO A 605 10.15 21.58 -0.73
N ILE A 606 8.98 21.88 -0.16
CA ILE A 606 8.63 23.21 0.38
C ILE A 606 8.56 23.20 1.92
N HIS A 607 8.49 22.02 2.53
CA HIS A 607 8.42 21.86 3.97
C HIS A 607 9.41 20.80 4.47
N PHE A 608 10.07 21.11 5.59
CA PHE A 608 10.88 20.16 6.35
C PHE A 608 10.79 20.48 7.84
N TYR A 609 10.68 19.45 8.68
CA TYR A 609 10.40 19.60 10.12
C TYR A 609 11.50 20.38 10.88
N LYS A 610 12.77 20.26 10.47
CA LYS A 610 13.90 20.96 11.08
C LYS A 610 14.12 22.32 10.41
N ARG A 611 13.79 23.40 11.12
CA ARG A 611 13.98 24.80 10.68
C ARG A 611 15.40 25.02 10.15
N GLY A 612 15.51 25.59 8.95
CA GLY A 612 16.78 25.86 8.26
C GLY A 612 17.32 24.72 7.39
N SER A 613 16.82 23.49 7.54
CA SER A 613 17.34 22.31 6.81
C SER A 613 16.63 22.01 5.48
N LEU A 614 15.74 22.89 4.97
CA LEU A 614 15.00 22.62 3.72
C LEU A 614 15.93 22.33 2.53
N HIS A 615 17.02 23.09 2.40
CA HIS A 615 18.07 22.86 1.40
C HIS A 615 18.67 21.45 1.44
N LYS A 616 18.68 20.79 2.61
CA LYS A 616 19.14 19.39 2.74
C LYS A 616 18.10 18.40 2.26
N ALA A 617 16.81 18.68 2.46
CA ALA A 617 15.74 17.88 1.89
C ALA A 617 15.75 17.98 0.36
N GLU A 618 15.87 19.20 -0.18
CA GLU A 618 16.04 19.45 -1.63
C GLU A 618 17.26 18.70 -2.20
N GLN A 619 18.43 18.82 -1.55
CA GLN A 619 19.66 18.13 -1.98
C GLN A 619 19.52 16.60 -1.90
N ASN A 620 18.89 16.06 -0.85
CA ASN A 620 18.65 14.62 -0.73
C ASN A 620 17.70 14.11 -1.81
N CYS A 621 16.58 14.80 -2.06
CA CYS A 621 15.64 14.47 -3.14
C CYS A 621 16.32 14.50 -4.52
N LEU A 622 17.10 15.54 -4.83
CA LEU A 622 17.88 15.61 -6.07
C LEU A 622 18.89 14.47 -6.18
N THR A 623 19.54 14.11 -5.07
CA THR A 623 20.51 12.99 -5.02
C THR A 623 19.82 11.65 -5.29
N LEU A 624 18.62 11.42 -4.74
CA LEU A 624 17.82 10.22 -5.01
C LEU A 624 17.44 10.12 -6.49
N LEU A 625 16.88 11.18 -7.08
CA LEU A 625 16.49 11.20 -8.50
C LEU A 625 17.68 10.98 -9.44
N THR A 626 18.81 11.67 -9.18
CA THR A 626 20.07 11.50 -9.94
C THR A 626 20.68 10.10 -9.73
N ASN A 627 20.38 9.43 -8.62
CA ASN A 627 20.78 8.04 -8.37
C ASN A 627 19.90 7.00 -9.07
N SER A 628 18.66 7.35 -9.41
CA SER A 628 17.77 6.59 -10.30
C SER A 628 17.95 6.92 -11.79
N ALA A 629 19.08 7.53 -12.18
CA ALA A 629 19.40 7.89 -13.55
C ALA A 629 18.35 8.78 -14.23
N LEU A 630 17.89 9.82 -13.53
CA LEU A 630 16.99 10.86 -14.04
C LEU A 630 17.73 12.18 -14.22
N ASN A 631 17.49 12.88 -15.33
CA ASN A 631 17.84 14.29 -15.50
C ASN A 631 16.85 15.17 -14.71
N THR A 632 17.35 16.24 -14.07
CA THR A 632 16.57 17.16 -13.21
C THR A 632 16.72 18.65 -13.62
N ASP A 633 17.28 18.92 -14.80
CA ASP A 633 17.61 20.28 -15.26
C ASP A 633 16.35 21.09 -15.60
N THR A 634 15.32 20.40 -16.14
CA THR A 634 14.07 21.03 -16.53
C THR A 634 13.16 21.24 -15.32
N ARG A 635 12.71 22.48 -15.12
CA ARG A 635 11.90 22.89 -13.96
C ARG A 635 10.57 23.49 -14.36
N PHE A 636 9.60 23.39 -13.45
CA PHE A 636 8.34 24.11 -13.52
C PHE A 636 7.97 24.67 -12.13
N ALA A 637 6.89 25.46 -12.04
CA ALA A 637 6.31 25.86 -10.77
C ALA A 637 4.78 25.94 -10.80
N VAL A 638 4.15 25.66 -9.67
CA VAL A 638 2.72 25.83 -9.41
C VAL A 638 2.53 27.10 -8.58
N ALA A 639 1.85 28.11 -9.13
CA ALA A 639 1.61 29.40 -8.51
C ALA A 639 0.14 29.54 -8.10
N TYR A 640 -0.10 29.62 -6.79
CA TYR A 640 -1.43 29.83 -6.23
C TYR A 640 -1.85 31.31 -6.33
N ALA A 641 -3.15 31.56 -6.52
CA ALA A 641 -3.67 32.91 -6.74
C ALA A 641 -3.79 33.73 -5.44
N SER A 642 -4.25 33.10 -4.34
CA SER A 642 -4.38 33.74 -3.03
C SER A 642 -4.21 32.73 -1.88
N LYS A 643 -3.86 33.22 -0.68
CA LYS A 643 -3.98 32.44 0.56
C LYS A 643 -5.44 32.30 0.98
N THR A 644 -5.78 31.21 1.64
CA THR A 644 -7.12 30.98 2.21
C THR A 644 -7.32 31.59 3.61
N ASP A 645 -6.21 31.86 4.33
CA ASP A 645 -6.14 32.50 5.64
C ASP A 645 -4.79 33.21 5.72
N GLU A 646 -4.70 34.40 6.33
CA GLU A 646 -3.42 35.09 6.58
C GLU A 646 -2.47 34.23 7.43
N ARG A 647 -3.05 33.40 8.31
CA ARG A 647 -2.36 32.46 9.20
C ARG A 647 -1.80 31.24 8.46
N GLU A 648 -2.14 31.06 7.19
CA GLU A 648 -1.62 29.95 6.37
C GLU A 648 -0.10 30.13 6.14
N LYS A 649 0.66 29.06 6.38
CA LYS A 649 2.12 29.04 6.36
C LYS A 649 2.70 28.39 5.10
N ARG A 650 1.87 27.72 4.30
CA ARG A 650 2.27 27.23 2.97
C ARG A 650 2.75 28.37 2.07
N PRO A 651 3.78 28.15 1.24
CA PRO A 651 4.19 29.12 0.23
C PRO A 651 3.15 29.22 -0.87
N MET A 652 3.14 30.35 -1.57
CA MET A 652 2.29 30.59 -2.75
C MET A 652 2.84 29.97 -4.03
N LEU A 653 4.05 29.42 -3.98
CA LEU A 653 4.79 28.85 -5.10
C LEU A 653 5.34 27.49 -4.70
N HIS A 654 4.92 26.43 -5.39
CA HIS A 654 5.49 25.09 -5.23
C HIS A 654 6.37 24.80 -6.48
N PRO A 655 7.71 24.75 -6.35
CA PRO A 655 8.59 24.43 -7.47
C PRO A 655 8.58 22.93 -7.79
N GLY A 656 8.98 22.56 -9.01
CA GLY A 656 9.02 21.17 -9.46
C GLY A 656 10.01 20.91 -10.59
N PHE A 657 10.22 19.62 -10.87
CA PHE A 657 11.11 19.09 -11.89
C PHE A 657 10.33 18.26 -12.92
N ILE A 658 10.68 18.40 -14.20
CA ILE A 658 10.28 17.48 -15.26
C ILE A 658 11.46 16.52 -15.46
N LEU A 659 11.20 15.23 -15.24
CA LEU A 659 12.23 14.21 -15.11
C LEU A 659 12.35 13.43 -16.42
N PHE A 660 13.51 13.55 -17.06
CA PHE A 660 13.86 12.87 -18.31
C PHE A 660 14.86 11.74 -18.05
N PRO A 661 15.04 10.80 -18.99
CA PRO A 661 16.09 9.78 -18.90
C PRO A 661 17.48 10.42 -18.77
N GLY A 662 18.31 9.93 -17.86
CA GLY A 662 19.66 10.47 -17.58
C GLY A 662 20.73 10.20 -18.67
N GLY A 663 20.32 9.85 -19.89
CA GLY A 663 21.20 9.71 -21.05
C GLY A 663 21.37 11.02 -21.80
N THR A 664 22.38 11.12 -22.66
CA THR A 664 22.66 12.33 -23.45
C THR A 664 21.52 12.68 -24.42
N ASP A 665 21.16 13.96 -24.48
CA ASP A 665 20.05 14.53 -25.26
C ASP A 665 20.11 14.24 -26.77
N GLU A 666 21.30 13.94 -27.29
CA GLU A 666 21.50 13.59 -28.69
C GLU A 666 20.93 12.20 -29.08
N SER A 667 20.58 11.35 -28.11
CA SER A 667 20.09 10.00 -28.38
C SER A 667 18.76 9.99 -29.16
N ALA A 668 18.58 8.99 -30.04
CA ALA A 668 17.37 8.86 -30.85
C ALA A 668 16.10 8.72 -29.98
N ALA A 669 16.20 7.98 -28.86
CA ALA A 669 15.11 7.83 -27.89
C ALA A 669 14.73 9.16 -27.24
N HIS A 670 15.71 9.98 -26.81
CA HIS A 670 15.43 11.32 -26.26
C HIS A 670 14.75 12.21 -27.32
N LYS A 671 15.17 12.15 -28.59
CA LYS A 671 14.56 12.94 -29.67
C LYS A 671 13.08 12.58 -29.91
N VAL A 672 12.72 11.30 -29.87
CA VAL A 672 11.32 10.84 -29.97
C VAL A 672 10.52 11.24 -28.74
N LEU A 673 11.08 11.07 -27.54
CA LEU A 673 10.49 11.52 -26.27
C LEU A 673 10.19 13.02 -26.30
N TRP A 674 11.16 13.84 -26.69
CA TRP A 674 11.01 15.30 -26.81
C TRP A 674 9.92 15.68 -27.81
N GLN A 675 9.85 15.02 -28.98
CA GLN A 675 8.83 15.30 -29.99
C GLN A 675 7.39 15.15 -29.47
N ILE A 676 7.15 14.17 -28.59
CA ILE A 676 5.88 13.93 -27.91
C ILE A 676 5.62 15.00 -26.85
N TRP A 677 6.50 15.08 -25.84
CA TRP A 677 6.20 15.82 -24.61
C TRP A 677 6.36 17.34 -24.73
N ARG A 678 7.11 17.87 -25.71
CA ARG A 678 7.24 19.33 -25.96
C ARG A 678 5.91 20.07 -26.18
N THR A 679 4.83 19.34 -26.45
CA THR A 679 3.47 19.88 -26.60
C THR A 679 2.75 20.10 -25.26
N SER A 680 3.30 19.57 -24.15
CA SER A 680 2.77 19.74 -22.79
C SER A 680 2.86 21.21 -22.33
N GLY A 681 1.89 21.63 -21.52
CA GLY A 681 1.89 22.93 -20.85
C GLY A 681 3.08 23.10 -19.89
N LEU A 682 3.54 22.02 -19.24
CA LEU A 682 4.70 22.03 -18.35
C LEU A 682 5.97 22.49 -19.09
N LEU A 683 6.28 21.88 -20.23
CA LEU A 683 7.48 22.22 -21.02
C LEU A 683 7.34 23.53 -21.79
N SER A 684 6.15 23.84 -22.30
CA SER A 684 5.94 25.03 -23.14
C SER A 684 5.74 26.34 -22.35
N LYS A 685 5.39 26.27 -21.05
CA LYS A 685 5.15 27.46 -20.22
C LYS A 685 6.02 27.56 -18.97
N GLY A 686 6.50 26.45 -18.41
CA GLY A 686 7.27 26.43 -17.16
C GLY A 686 6.52 26.86 -15.88
N ALA A 687 5.32 27.43 -15.99
CA ALA A 687 4.51 27.88 -14.87
C ALA A 687 3.03 27.52 -15.05
N ILE A 688 2.40 27.10 -13.94
CA ILE A 688 0.96 26.87 -13.82
C ILE A 688 0.42 27.95 -12.89
N THR A 689 -0.52 28.76 -13.38
CA THR A 689 -1.06 29.94 -12.67
C THR A 689 -2.50 29.72 -12.22
N ASP A 690 -3.04 30.72 -11.53
CA ASP A 690 -4.47 30.82 -11.18
C ASP A 690 -4.97 29.66 -10.31
N VAL A 691 -4.06 29.02 -9.55
CA VAL A 691 -4.36 27.82 -8.78
C VAL A 691 -5.03 28.18 -7.45
N SER A 692 -6.11 27.50 -7.11
CA SER A 692 -6.84 27.66 -5.85
C SER A 692 -6.17 26.84 -4.75
N MET A 693 -5.70 27.50 -3.69
CA MET A 693 -5.05 26.80 -2.57
C MET A 693 -6.12 26.05 -1.75
N ASN A 694 -5.94 24.75 -1.53
CA ASN A 694 -6.91 23.94 -0.80
C ASN A 694 -7.08 24.45 0.65
N PRO A 695 -8.28 24.86 1.11
CA PRO A 695 -8.47 25.32 2.49
C PRO A 695 -8.15 24.23 3.51
N SER A 696 -7.58 24.61 4.66
CA SER A 696 -7.24 23.65 5.74
C SER A 696 -8.43 22.86 6.29
N GLN A 697 -9.67 23.31 6.05
CA GLN A 697 -10.91 22.63 6.44
C GLN A 697 -11.36 21.56 5.43
N HIS A 698 -10.79 21.51 4.22
CA HIS A 698 -11.09 20.52 3.18
C HIS A 698 -9.93 19.52 2.98
N MET A 699 -8.94 19.56 3.86
CA MET A 699 -7.85 18.59 3.91
C MET A 699 -8.27 17.34 4.69
N HIS A 700 -7.71 16.21 4.32
CA HIS A 700 -7.98 14.92 4.96
C HIS A 700 -6.86 14.57 5.95
N VAL A 701 -7.14 13.61 6.83
CA VAL A 701 -6.12 12.85 7.58
C VAL A 701 -6.41 11.38 7.27
N ILE A 702 -5.37 10.56 7.17
CA ILE A 702 -5.53 9.13 6.88
C ILE A 702 -5.92 8.42 8.18
N GLU A 703 -7.06 7.72 8.16
CA GLU A 703 -7.70 7.14 9.35
C GLU A 703 -7.43 5.63 9.42
N ASP A 704 -7.20 5.10 10.63
CA ASP A 704 -7.15 3.66 10.88
C ASP A 704 -8.55 3.05 10.76
N MET A 705 -8.74 2.18 9.76
CA MET A 705 -10.04 1.66 9.37
C MET A 705 -10.56 0.50 10.25
N ARG A 706 -9.76 -0.01 11.19
CA ARG A 706 -10.15 -1.14 12.06
C ARG A 706 -11.33 -0.81 12.97
N ASP A 707 -12.17 -1.81 13.26
CA ASP A 707 -13.29 -1.69 14.20
C ASP A 707 -12.87 -1.25 15.62
N ASP A 708 -11.72 -1.75 16.12
CA ASP A 708 -11.23 -1.46 17.47
C ASP A 708 -10.21 -0.30 17.56
N ALA A 709 -9.91 0.36 16.44
CA ALA A 709 -9.00 1.49 16.44
C ALA A 709 -9.60 2.69 17.17
N LEU A 710 -8.85 3.20 18.15
CA LEU A 710 -9.25 4.32 19.00
C LEU A 710 -9.32 5.63 18.20
N PRO A 711 -10.12 6.63 18.63
CA PRO A 711 -10.05 7.96 18.06
C PRO A 711 -8.70 8.61 18.34
N ASP A 712 -8.24 9.47 17.43
CA ASP A 712 -7.04 10.29 17.65
C ASP A 712 -7.16 11.08 18.96
N SER A 713 -6.16 10.95 19.83
CA SER A 713 -6.13 11.67 21.10
C SER A 713 -6.22 13.17 20.86
N SER A 714 -7.18 13.84 21.49
CA SER A 714 -7.58 15.23 21.18
C SER A 714 -6.55 16.32 21.55
N ASP A 715 -5.34 15.92 21.94
CA ASP A 715 -4.19 16.78 22.12
C ASP A 715 -3.47 17.04 20.78
N THR A 716 -3.23 18.32 20.46
CA THR A 716 -2.67 18.85 19.19
C THR A 716 -3.47 18.58 17.91
N ALA A 717 -4.22 17.48 17.79
CA ALA A 717 -4.82 16.98 16.54
C ALA A 717 -6.00 17.81 15.95
N THR A 718 -6.42 18.93 16.55
CA THR A 718 -7.46 19.81 15.97
C THR A 718 -6.95 20.72 14.84
N HIS A 719 -5.67 20.64 14.50
CA HIS A 719 -5.06 21.29 13.34
C HIS A 719 -4.16 20.30 12.60
N LEU A 720 -4.35 20.16 11.27
CA LEU A 720 -3.44 19.35 10.45
C LEU A 720 -1.98 19.82 10.60
N SER A 721 -1.06 18.85 10.63
CA SER A 721 0.36 19.10 10.73
C SER A 721 0.87 19.93 9.55
N GLN A 722 2.00 20.62 9.71
CA GLN A 722 2.56 21.41 8.61
C GLN A 722 3.08 20.53 7.46
N VAL A 723 3.40 19.27 7.76
CA VAL A 723 3.76 18.22 6.78
C VAL A 723 2.52 17.86 5.95
N GLU A 724 1.42 17.51 6.62
CA GLU A 724 0.11 17.19 6.01
C GLU A 724 -0.39 18.30 5.09
N LYS A 725 -0.40 19.54 5.60
CA LYS A 725 -0.81 20.69 4.78
C LYS A 725 0.04 20.84 3.53
N ALA A 726 1.35 20.66 3.65
CA ALA A 726 2.29 20.89 2.55
C ALA A 726 2.25 19.80 1.48
N VAL A 727 1.96 18.53 1.83
CA VAL A 727 1.74 17.48 0.82
C VAL A 727 0.37 17.60 0.14
N GLN A 728 -0.67 18.09 0.82
CA GLN A 728 -2.01 18.25 0.23
C GLN A 728 -2.10 19.54 -0.62
N ILE A 729 -1.84 19.41 -1.92
CA ILE A 729 -1.73 20.50 -2.90
C ILE A 729 -3.10 21.02 -3.38
N GLY A 730 -4.15 20.21 -3.27
CA GLY A 730 -5.50 20.50 -3.73
C GLY A 730 -5.87 19.88 -5.06
N GLU A 731 -7.14 19.51 -5.23
CA GLU A 731 -7.65 18.93 -6.49
C GLU A 731 -7.44 19.87 -7.69
N ASP A 732 -7.61 21.19 -7.53
CA ASP A 732 -7.36 22.17 -8.61
C ASP A 732 -5.87 22.21 -9.02
N ALA A 733 -4.96 22.10 -8.05
CA ALA A 733 -3.52 22.01 -8.33
C ALA A 733 -3.17 20.71 -9.04
N ALA A 734 -3.62 19.56 -8.50
CA ALA A 734 -3.39 18.25 -9.10
C ALA A 734 -3.97 18.17 -10.53
N ARG A 735 -5.17 18.72 -10.74
CA ARG A 735 -5.83 18.78 -12.06
C ARG A 735 -5.11 19.68 -13.05
N LYS A 736 -4.67 20.87 -12.65
CA LYS A 736 -3.90 21.78 -13.53
C LYS A 736 -2.50 21.26 -13.82
N VAL A 737 -1.84 20.59 -12.87
CA VAL A 737 -0.57 19.89 -13.10
C VAL A 737 -0.75 18.73 -14.08
N LEU A 738 -1.79 17.91 -13.93
CA LEU A 738 -2.14 16.86 -14.89
C LEU A 738 -2.41 17.44 -16.29
N GLN A 739 -3.31 18.42 -16.41
CA GLN A 739 -3.63 19.08 -17.68
C GLN A 739 -2.40 19.72 -18.35
N ALA A 740 -1.49 20.28 -17.56
CA ALA A 740 -0.22 20.81 -18.06
C ALA A 740 0.77 19.71 -18.46
N ALA A 741 0.75 18.54 -17.83
CA ALA A 741 1.64 17.42 -18.18
C ALA A 741 1.20 16.68 -19.45
N LEU A 742 -0.11 16.58 -19.71
CA LEU A 742 -0.66 15.84 -20.84
C LEU A 742 -0.17 16.39 -22.21
N PRO A 743 0.39 15.54 -23.10
CA PRO A 743 0.80 15.92 -24.44
C PRO A 743 -0.42 16.00 -25.36
N GLN A 744 -0.31 16.76 -26.46
CA GLN A 744 -1.40 16.99 -27.40
C GLN A 744 -1.24 16.16 -28.68
N GLY A 745 -2.35 15.68 -29.24
CA GLY A 745 -2.38 15.05 -30.57
C GLY A 745 -1.96 13.57 -30.65
N LEU A 746 -1.93 12.85 -29.53
CA LEU A 746 -1.61 11.42 -29.51
C LEU A 746 -2.71 10.55 -30.17
N SER A 747 -2.41 9.98 -31.34
CA SER A 747 -3.25 8.99 -32.04
C SER A 747 -2.87 7.55 -31.69
N ARG A 748 -3.85 6.65 -31.50
CA ARG A 748 -3.65 5.22 -31.17
C ARG A 748 -2.67 4.98 -30.02
N ALA A 749 -2.78 5.78 -28.96
CA ALA A 749 -1.97 5.65 -27.75
C ALA A 749 -2.86 5.61 -26.50
N ALA A 750 -2.27 5.30 -25.34
CA ALA A 750 -2.90 5.46 -24.03
C ALA A 750 -1.93 6.18 -23.07
N ILE A 751 -2.47 6.74 -21.98
CA ILE A 751 -1.68 7.40 -20.93
C ILE A 751 -1.90 6.69 -19.61
N LEU A 752 -0.81 6.34 -18.91
CA LEU A 752 -0.83 5.77 -17.57
C LEU A 752 -0.16 6.74 -16.59
N VAL A 753 -0.96 7.37 -15.74
CA VAL A 753 -0.45 8.17 -14.62
C VAL A 753 -0.10 7.21 -13.48
N VAL A 754 1.17 7.20 -13.07
CA VAL A 754 1.65 6.43 -11.93
C VAL A 754 1.97 7.41 -10.81
N ASP A 755 1.06 7.55 -9.85
CA ASP A 755 1.27 8.35 -8.65
C ASP A 755 2.03 7.54 -7.60
N LEU A 756 3.28 7.96 -7.37
CA LEU A 756 4.19 7.34 -6.42
C LEU A 756 3.96 7.88 -4.99
N THR A 757 2.97 8.75 -4.83
CA THR A 757 2.67 9.55 -3.64
C THR A 757 1.15 9.65 -3.42
N SER A 758 0.42 8.55 -3.67
CA SER A 758 -1.05 8.57 -3.85
C SER A 758 -1.82 9.16 -2.67
N HIS A 759 -1.32 8.97 -1.44
CA HIS A 759 -1.71 9.64 -0.20
C HIS A 759 -3.22 10.00 -0.07
N THR A 760 -3.62 11.26 -0.24
CA THR A 760 -5.03 11.73 -0.13
C THR A 760 -5.83 11.72 -1.45
N LEU A 761 -5.25 11.11 -2.49
CA LEU A 761 -5.82 10.81 -3.80
C LEU A 761 -6.17 12.02 -4.68
N GLU A 762 -5.54 13.18 -4.45
CA GLU A 762 -5.81 14.40 -5.21
C GLU A 762 -5.56 14.22 -6.72
N LEU A 763 -4.51 13.48 -7.12
CA LEU A 763 -4.24 13.18 -8.52
C LEU A 763 -5.14 12.06 -9.08
N ALA A 764 -5.54 11.07 -8.28
CA ALA A 764 -6.53 10.06 -8.71
C ALA A 764 -7.87 10.73 -9.07
N LYS A 765 -8.31 11.65 -8.21
CA LYS A 765 -9.53 12.47 -8.38
C LYS A 765 -9.44 13.33 -9.64
N ALA A 766 -8.28 13.95 -9.91
CA ALA A 766 -8.02 14.67 -11.15
C ALA A 766 -8.05 13.78 -12.41
N CYS A 767 -7.34 12.65 -12.40
CA CYS A 767 -7.33 11.68 -13.51
C CYS A 767 -8.74 11.15 -13.82
N TYR A 768 -9.54 10.92 -12.79
CA TYR A 768 -10.94 10.53 -12.94
C TYR A 768 -11.76 11.61 -13.65
N LYS A 769 -11.70 12.85 -13.14
CA LYS A 769 -12.45 13.99 -13.68
C LYS A 769 -12.07 14.33 -15.12
N GLU A 770 -10.79 14.27 -15.51
CA GLU A 770 -10.38 14.47 -16.91
C GLU A 770 -10.91 13.37 -17.84
N ARG A 771 -10.86 12.09 -17.41
CA ARG A 771 -11.36 10.97 -18.20
C ARG A 771 -12.87 11.05 -18.45
N VAL A 772 -13.65 11.46 -17.45
CA VAL A 772 -15.11 11.65 -17.58
C VAL A 772 -15.45 12.90 -18.38
N ALA A 773 -14.69 13.99 -18.22
CA ALA A 773 -14.87 15.22 -19.00
C ALA A 773 -14.50 15.07 -20.49
N LYS A 774 -13.77 14.01 -20.86
CA LYS A 774 -13.31 13.72 -22.24
C LYS A 774 -12.53 14.89 -22.87
N THR A 775 -11.78 15.62 -22.04
CA THR A 775 -10.89 16.72 -22.45
C THR A 775 -9.77 16.26 -23.39
N GLN A 776 -9.39 14.99 -23.30
CA GLN A 776 -8.49 14.30 -24.23
C GLN A 776 -9.19 13.13 -24.92
N GLN A 777 -8.87 12.92 -26.21
CA GLN A 777 -9.28 11.72 -26.94
C GLN A 777 -8.51 10.49 -26.45
N THR A 778 -7.25 10.67 -26.08
CA THR A 778 -6.36 9.63 -25.53
C THR A 778 -6.90 9.15 -24.17
N PRO A 779 -7.08 7.82 -23.96
CA PRO A 779 -7.56 7.31 -22.68
C PRO A 779 -6.49 7.43 -21.59
N ILE A 780 -6.92 7.95 -20.43
CA ILE A 780 -6.09 8.14 -19.24
C ILE A 780 -6.46 7.08 -18.19
N TYR A 781 -5.44 6.39 -17.69
CA TYR A 781 -5.49 5.41 -16.60
C TYR A 781 -4.65 5.88 -15.42
N TYR A 782 -4.91 5.34 -14.22
CA TYR A 782 -4.20 5.68 -13.01
C TYR A 782 -3.74 4.44 -12.24
N LEU A 783 -2.50 4.46 -11.74
CA LEU A 783 -1.98 3.59 -10.70
C LEU A 783 -1.53 4.48 -9.52
N GLY A 784 -2.03 4.22 -8.32
CA GLY A 784 -1.54 4.82 -7.08
C GLY A 784 -0.76 3.82 -6.23
N MET A 785 0.40 4.23 -5.73
CA MET A 785 1.25 3.44 -4.83
C MET A 785 1.18 4.00 -3.40
N ALA A 786 0.57 3.24 -2.49
CA ALA A 786 0.52 3.53 -1.06
C ALA A 786 1.78 3.03 -0.33
N GLU A 787 2.10 3.62 0.82
CA GLU A 787 3.21 3.22 1.70
C GLU A 787 2.83 2.07 2.65
N SER A 788 1.56 1.97 3.06
CA SER A 788 1.11 0.94 4.01
C SER A 788 -0.23 0.29 3.62
N GLU A 789 -0.52 -0.88 4.18
CA GLU A 789 -1.79 -1.59 3.93
C GLU A 789 -2.99 -0.84 4.53
N SER A 790 -2.83 -0.22 5.70
CA SER A 790 -3.84 0.64 6.32
C SER A 790 -4.11 1.91 5.51
N GLU A 791 -3.07 2.53 4.94
CA GLU A 791 -3.24 3.63 3.99
C GLU A 791 -3.97 3.15 2.73
N LEU A 792 -3.62 1.98 2.18
CA LEU A 792 -4.28 1.41 1.00
C LEU A 792 -5.77 1.10 1.25
N GLU A 793 -6.11 0.60 2.43
CA GLU A 793 -7.50 0.36 2.86
C GLU A 793 -8.29 1.67 2.95
N TRP A 794 -7.75 2.68 3.64
CA TRP A 794 -8.34 4.01 3.72
C TRP A 794 -8.49 4.67 2.33
N GLN A 795 -7.46 4.56 1.48
CA GLN A 795 -7.49 5.10 0.11
C GLN A 795 -8.61 4.46 -0.73
N ARG A 796 -8.81 3.15 -0.66
CA ARG A 796 -9.94 2.46 -1.33
C ARG A 796 -11.28 2.98 -0.82
N HIS A 797 -11.47 2.99 0.51
CA HIS A 797 -12.71 3.45 1.13
C HIS A 797 -13.03 4.92 0.78
N HIS A 798 -12.03 5.80 0.83
CA HIS A 798 -12.17 7.22 0.51
C HIS A 798 -12.48 7.45 -0.96
N LEU A 799 -11.83 6.72 -1.87
CA LEU A 799 -12.10 6.80 -3.31
C LEU A 799 -13.53 6.34 -3.64
N GLU A 800 -13.94 5.19 -3.13
CA GLU A 800 -15.27 4.64 -3.39
C GLU A 800 -16.39 5.48 -2.75
N SER A 801 -16.13 6.09 -1.60
CA SER A 801 -17.04 7.07 -0.98
C SER A 801 -17.13 8.36 -1.81
N TRP A 802 -16.00 8.96 -2.19
CA TRP A 802 -15.94 10.17 -3.01
C TRP A 802 -16.64 9.97 -4.37
N LEU A 803 -16.38 8.85 -5.05
CA LEU A 803 -17.06 8.49 -6.29
C LEU A 803 -18.56 8.30 -6.08
N SER A 804 -18.97 7.48 -5.10
CA SER A 804 -20.39 7.14 -4.92
C SER A 804 -21.23 8.32 -4.41
N GLU A 805 -20.71 9.15 -3.50
CA GLU A 805 -21.37 10.40 -3.08
C GLU A 805 -21.46 11.39 -4.26
N GLY A 806 -20.39 11.54 -5.06
CA GLY A 806 -20.38 12.42 -6.23
C GLY A 806 -21.27 11.98 -7.40
N TYR A 807 -21.50 10.67 -7.58
CA TYR A 807 -22.51 10.15 -8.50
C TYR A 807 -23.95 10.39 -7.98
N ILE A 808 -24.14 10.35 -6.65
CA ILE A 808 -25.43 10.52 -5.99
C ILE A 808 -25.92 11.96 -6.09
N ASP A 809 -25.03 12.94 -5.87
CA ASP A 809 -25.34 14.37 -5.95
C ASP A 809 -25.22 14.97 -7.36
N GLY A 810 -24.43 14.35 -8.24
CA GLY A 810 -24.21 14.75 -9.63
C GLY A 810 -22.98 15.66 -9.85
N SER A 811 -22.16 15.89 -8.82
CA SER A 811 -20.88 16.62 -8.91
C SER A 811 -19.79 15.84 -9.65
N ILE A 812 -19.95 14.51 -9.77
CA ILE A 812 -19.07 13.62 -10.53
C ILE A 812 -19.92 12.89 -11.58
N GLY A 813 -19.56 13.04 -12.86
CA GLY A 813 -20.20 12.32 -13.95
C GLY A 813 -19.90 10.82 -13.91
N LEU A 814 -20.85 10.00 -14.35
CA LEU A 814 -20.68 8.54 -14.41
C LEU A 814 -19.58 8.13 -15.42
N PRO A 815 -18.88 7.00 -15.15
CA PRO A 815 -17.80 6.54 -16.00
C PRO A 815 -18.31 6.01 -17.35
N PRO A 816 -17.53 6.09 -18.44
CA PRO A 816 -17.96 5.66 -19.77
C PRO A 816 -18.42 4.19 -19.80
N GLY A 817 -19.68 3.97 -20.19
CA GLY A 817 -20.29 2.64 -20.29
C GLY A 817 -20.99 2.13 -19.02
N ALA A 818 -20.96 2.88 -17.91
CA ALA A 818 -21.74 2.52 -16.72
C ALA A 818 -23.25 2.75 -16.92
N PRO A 819 -24.12 1.96 -16.27
CA PRO A 819 -25.56 2.18 -16.29
C PRO A 819 -25.93 3.47 -15.55
N SER A 820 -27.01 4.13 -15.98
CA SER A 820 -27.59 5.27 -15.26
C SER A 820 -28.06 4.87 -13.87
N LEU A 821 -27.81 5.72 -12.87
CA LEU A 821 -28.43 5.57 -11.55
C LEU A 821 -29.96 5.61 -11.62
N MET A 822 -30.62 4.94 -10.68
CA MET A 822 -32.05 5.12 -10.45
C MET A 822 -32.42 6.60 -10.24
N PRO A 823 -33.66 7.01 -10.55
CA PRO A 823 -34.18 8.35 -10.29
C PRO A 823 -33.91 8.81 -8.85
N LYS A 824 -33.75 10.12 -8.65
CA LYS A 824 -33.48 10.70 -7.33
C LYS A 824 -34.67 10.55 -6.38
N GLU A 825 -35.89 10.64 -6.93
CA GLU A 825 -37.15 10.58 -6.20
C GLU A 825 -37.94 9.34 -6.64
N LEU A 826 -38.78 8.82 -5.73
CA LEU A 826 -39.65 7.67 -6.03
C LEU A 826 -40.85 8.14 -6.88
N PRO A 827 -41.21 7.46 -7.98
CA PRO A 827 -42.39 7.83 -8.77
C PRO A 827 -43.68 7.82 -7.94
N SER A 828 -44.52 8.83 -8.13
CA SER A 828 -45.80 9.04 -7.42
C SER A 828 -46.70 7.80 -7.39
N ASP A 829 -46.70 7.07 -8.50
CA ASP A 829 -47.70 6.05 -8.80
C ASP A 829 -47.50 4.75 -7.99
N VAL A 830 -46.36 4.65 -7.28
CA VAL A 830 -45.98 3.51 -6.43
C VAL A 830 -46.53 3.66 -4.99
N VAL A 831 -47.18 4.78 -4.66
CA VAL A 831 -47.61 5.13 -3.28
C VAL A 831 -49.12 4.90 -3.05
N THR A 832 -49.75 3.91 -3.72
CA THR A 832 -51.19 3.62 -3.55
C THR A 832 -51.57 2.14 -3.63
N ALA A 833 -51.49 1.44 -2.49
CA ALA A 833 -52.35 0.30 -2.16
C ALA A 833 -52.40 0.13 -0.62
N LEU A 834 -53.57 -0.22 -0.07
CA LEU A 834 -53.63 -0.77 1.28
C LEU A 834 -53.01 -2.19 1.26
N PRO A 835 -52.34 -2.63 2.34
CA PRO A 835 -51.88 -4.01 2.45
C PRO A 835 -53.02 -4.99 2.11
N PRO A 836 -52.78 -6.01 1.26
CA PRO A 836 -53.81 -7.01 0.97
C PRO A 836 -54.28 -7.65 2.28
N LYS A 837 -55.59 -7.92 2.37
CA LYS A 837 -56.15 -8.65 3.51
C LYS A 837 -55.42 -9.98 3.65
N PRO A 838 -54.97 -10.39 4.85
CA PRO A 838 -54.55 -11.78 5.04
C PRO A 838 -55.71 -12.72 4.71
N ASP A 839 -55.37 -13.81 4.02
CA ASP A 839 -56.21 -15.00 3.98
C ASP A 839 -56.31 -15.56 5.40
N LEU A 840 -57.52 -15.91 5.82
CA LEU A 840 -57.81 -16.39 7.17
C LEU A 840 -58.08 -17.89 7.11
N ASN A 841 -57.42 -18.65 7.99
CA ASN A 841 -57.46 -20.11 8.01
C ASN A 841 -58.68 -20.65 8.77
N THR A 842 -59.31 -19.83 9.62
CA THR A 842 -60.22 -20.27 10.68
C THR A 842 -61.26 -19.18 11.03
N LEU A 843 -60.88 -17.91 11.08
CA LEU A 843 -61.81 -16.78 11.19
C LEU A 843 -62.31 -16.31 9.81
N ALA A 844 -63.30 -15.42 9.78
CA ALA A 844 -63.81 -14.87 8.53
C ALA A 844 -63.96 -13.34 8.58
N TRP A 845 -63.88 -12.70 7.41
CA TRP A 845 -64.10 -11.26 7.27
C TRP A 845 -65.57 -10.87 7.42
N SER A 846 -65.81 -9.73 8.06
CA SER A 846 -67.12 -9.08 8.15
C SER A 846 -67.32 -8.02 7.06
N ALA A 847 -68.58 -7.68 6.78
CA ALA A 847 -68.95 -6.57 5.91
C ALA A 847 -69.00 -5.21 6.66
N LYS A 848 -69.01 -5.24 8.00
CA LYS A 848 -68.97 -4.02 8.84
C LYS A 848 -67.55 -3.44 8.89
N LYS A 849 -67.47 -2.15 9.21
CA LYS A 849 -66.22 -1.41 9.44
C LYS A 849 -66.15 -0.89 10.87
N ASP A 850 -64.93 -0.78 11.37
CA ASP A 850 -64.55 -0.05 12.58
C ASP A 850 -64.87 1.45 12.41
N GLU A 851 -65.65 2.04 13.31
CA GLU A 851 -66.07 3.45 13.23
C GLU A 851 -64.93 4.44 13.51
N VAL A 852 -63.87 4.01 14.21
CA VAL A 852 -62.71 4.85 14.55
C VAL A 852 -61.62 4.74 13.48
N ALA A 853 -61.39 3.55 12.93
CA ALA A 853 -60.32 3.29 11.95
C ALA A 853 -60.78 3.17 10.48
N GLY A 854 -62.08 3.03 10.21
CA GLY A 854 -62.62 2.88 8.85
C GLY A 854 -62.33 1.54 8.15
N LEU A 855 -61.70 0.58 8.86
CA LEU A 855 -61.24 -0.71 8.36
C LEU A 855 -62.29 -1.83 8.57
N PRO A 856 -62.40 -2.82 7.67
CA PRO A 856 -63.26 -4.01 7.85
C PRO A 856 -62.94 -4.81 9.12
N THR A 857 -63.96 -5.42 9.74
CA THR A 857 -63.84 -6.20 10.99
C THR A 857 -63.86 -7.72 10.76
N LEU A 858 -63.72 -8.52 11.83
CA LEU A 858 -63.80 -10.00 11.77
C LEU A 858 -65.12 -10.56 12.32
N LYS A 859 -65.37 -11.85 12.02
CA LYS A 859 -66.38 -12.71 12.62
C LYS A 859 -65.88 -14.15 12.81
N THR A 860 -66.42 -14.86 13.80
CA THR A 860 -66.16 -16.28 14.07
C THR A 860 -67.13 -17.17 13.28
N PRO A 861 -66.70 -18.16 12.47
CA PRO A 861 -67.62 -19.02 11.73
C PRO A 861 -68.37 -20.04 12.59
N ASP A 862 -69.66 -20.24 12.29
CA ASP A 862 -70.61 -21.00 13.11
C ASP A 862 -70.17 -22.46 13.37
N LYS A 863 -69.50 -23.10 12.40
CA LYS A 863 -69.00 -24.48 12.52
C LYS A 863 -67.92 -24.64 13.60
N ILE A 864 -67.12 -23.60 13.84
CA ILE A 864 -66.02 -23.64 14.83
C ILE A 864 -66.59 -23.40 16.23
N LEU A 865 -67.58 -22.52 16.36
CA LEU A 865 -68.38 -22.36 17.57
C LEU A 865 -69.04 -23.71 17.93
N GLN A 866 -69.74 -24.35 16.99
CA GLN A 866 -70.38 -25.66 17.21
C GLN A 866 -69.40 -26.80 17.57
N ALA A 867 -68.16 -26.76 17.10
CA ALA A 867 -67.16 -27.79 17.39
C ALA A 867 -66.43 -27.61 18.72
N TRP A 868 -66.17 -26.36 19.14
CA TRP A 868 -65.25 -26.08 20.25
C TRP A 868 -65.84 -25.28 21.40
N HIS A 869 -66.94 -24.54 21.23
CA HIS A 869 -67.52 -23.71 22.30
C HIS A 869 -67.94 -24.54 23.52
N ASP A 870 -68.56 -25.70 23.28
CA ASP A 870 -69.10 -26.57 24.34
C ASP A 870 -68.27 -27.87 24.51
N HIS A 871 -67.01 -27.86 24.06
CA HIS A 871 -66.15 -29.05 24.06
C HIS A 871 -65.68 -29.44 25.47
N ALA A 872 -65.94 -30.70 25.88
CA ALA A 872 -65.81 -31.17 27.26
C ALA A 872 -64.45 -30.95 27.96
N VAL A 873 -63.34 -30.85 27.20
CA VAL A 873 -61.97 -30.66 27.75
C VAL A 873 -61.41 -29.25 27.48
N TYR A 874 -61.95 -28.52 26.50
CA TYR A 874 -61.31 -27.29 25.98
C TYR A 874 -62.26 -26.10 25.78
N GLY A 875 -63.58 -26.29 25.94
CA GLY A 875 -64.58 -25.27 25.65
C GLY A 875 -64.45 -24.04 26.53
N SER A 876 -64.15 -24.21 27.82
CA SER A 876 -63.84 -23.11 28.74
C SER A 876 -62.67 -22.23 28.25
N ARG A 877 -61.56 -22.85 27.83
CA ARG A 877 -60.39 -22.15 27.27
C ARG A 877 -60.71 -21.44 25.96
N PHE A 878 -61.59 -22.00 25.12
CA PHE A 878 -62.02 -21.36 23.88
C PHE A 878 -63.03 -20.22 24.09
N GLN A 879 -63.96 -20.35 25.05
CA GLN A 879 -64.87 -19.28 25.48
C GLN A 879 -64.11 -18.10 26.11
N GLU A 880 -63.11 -18.40 26.94
CA GLU A 880 -62.21 -17.39 27.51
C GLU A 880 -61.42 -16.66 26.41
N TRP A 881 -60.82 -17.41 25.47
CA TRP A 881 -60.13 -16.84 24.30
C TRP A 881 -61.03 -15.95 23.43
N LEU A 882 -62.27 -16.37 23.17
CA LEU A 882 -63.26 -15.55 22.45
C LEU A 882 -63.57 -14.24 23.18
N THR A 883 -63.69 -14.30 24.51
CA THR A 883 -63.96 -13.13 25.36
C THR A 883 -62.79 -12.15 25.35
N GLN A 884 -61.56 -12.65 25.53
CA GLN A 884 -60.33 -11.85 25.45
C GLN A 884 -60.13 -11.26 24.04
N SER A 885 -60.41 -12.03 22.99
CA SER A 885 -60.27 -11.58 21.60
C SER A 885 -61.28 -10.50 21.21
N ARG A 886 -62.56 -10.63 21.62
CA ARG A 886 -63.59 -9.59 21.40
C ARG A 886 -63.30 -8.29 22.16
N ALA A 887 -62.61 -8.34 23.29
CA ALA A 887 -62.15 -7.15 24.01
C ALA A 887 -60.95 -6.46 23.32
N ALA A 888 -60.12 -7.22 22.57
CA ALA A 888 -58.86 -6.74 22.01
C ALA A 888 -58.88 -6.48 20.49
N ILE A 889 -59.88 -6.95 19.74
CA ILE A 889 -60.11 -6.63 18.32
C ILE A 889 -61.61 -6.54 17.99
N PRO A 890 -62.01 -5.77 16.95
CA PRO A 890 -63.38 -5.76 16.44
C PRO A 890 -63.78 -7.13 15.84
N LEU A 891 -64.41 -7.96 16.67
CA LEU A 891 -64.84 -9.33 16.39
C LEU A 891 -66.30 -9.50 16.81
N ASP A 892 -67.14 -10.09 15.97
CA ASP A 892 -68.54 -10.45 16.24
C ASP A 892 -69.48 -9.28 16.66
N LEU A 893 -69.29 -8.09 16.07
CA LEU A 893 -70.11 -6.89 16.37
C LEU A 893 -71.59 -7.06 15.99
N SER A 894 -72.49 -6.84 16.95
CA SER A 894 -73.96 -6.99 16.83
C SER A 894 -74.61 -5.98 15.88
N GLU A 895 -75.87 -6.23 15.49
CA GLU A 895 -76.67 -5.32 14.65
C GLU A 895 -77.48 -4.33 15.50
N SER A 896 -77.20 -3.04 15.34
CA SER A 896 -78.05 -1.97 15.84
C SER A 896 -79.28 -1.82 14.95
N ALA A 897 -80.47 -2.07 15.50
CA ALA A 897 -81.73 -2.05 14.75
C ALA A 897 -82.09 -0.64 14.24
N SER A 898 -82.76 -0.58 13.08
CA SER A 898 -83.11 0.67 12.41
C SER A 898 -84.22 1.45 13.12
N THR A 899 -84.07 2.77 13.23
CA THR A 899 -85.18 3.70 13.50
C THR A 899 -85.29 4.79 12.43
N LYS A 900 -86.47 4.86 11.81
CA LYS A 900 -86.96 5.93 10.91
C LYS A 900 -87.52 7.08 11.77
N ALA A 901 -87.67 8.33 11.32
CA ALA A 901 -87.16 9.09 10.18
C ALA A 901 -87.36 10.60 10.50
N SER A 902 -86.58 11.51 9.93
CA SER A 902 -86.95 12.39 8.79
C SER A 902 -85.83 13.46 8.67
N SER A 903 -85.61 14.18 7.58
CA SER A 903 -86.56 14.78 6.63
C SER A 903 -85.90 15.04 5.25
N SER A 904 -86.66 15.55 4.28
CA SER A 904 -86.23 15.79 2.90
C SER A 904 -86.24 17.27 2.50
N SER A 905 -85.18 17.70 1.78
CA SER A 905 -85.13 18.79 0.77
C SER A 905 -85.95 20.09 1.02
N ASN A 906 -85.37 21.30 1.05
CA ASN A 906 -84.79 21.95 -0.14
C ASN A 906 -84.10 23.32 0.15
N LYS A 907 -83.10 23.66 -0.68
CA LYS A 907 -82.74 24.96 -1.28
C LYS A 907 -82.75 26.31 -0.48
N ARG A 908 -81.57 26.96 -0.53
CA ARG A 908 -81.28 28.39 -0.87
C ARG A 908 -81.90 29.53 -0.05
N GLY A 909 -81.04 30.42 0.47
CA GLY A 909 -81.37 31.83 0.76
C GLY A 909 -80.42 32.49 1.76
N ALA A 910 -79.82 33.63 1.40
CA ALA A 910 -79.01 34.52 2.26
C ALA A 910 -79.49 35.98 2.03
N PRO A 911 -78.94 37.05 2.65
CA PRO A 911 -77.93 37.15 3.73
C PRO A 911 -78.25 38.17 4.86
N GLY A 912 -77.41 38.23 5.91
CA GLY A 912 -77.32 39.37 6.87
C GLY A 912 -78.40 39.43 7.96
N THR A 913 -78.19 40.09 9.12
CA THR A 913 -77.07 40.88 9.67
C THR A 913 -77.06 40.78 11.22
N SER A 914 -75.89 41.00 11.87
CA SER A 914 -75.66 41.38 13.29
C SER A 914 -76.60 40.84 14.40
N GLU A 915 -76.12 40.19 15.46
CA GLU A 915 -75.35 40.85 16.55
C GLU A 915 -74.48 39.88 17.40
N SER A 916 -73.94 40.40 18.50
CA SER A 916 -73.00 39.80 19.47
C SER A 916 -73.39 38.48 20.13
N LEU A 917 -72.38 37.68 20.52
CA LEU A 917 -72.13 37.33 21.93
C LEU A 917 -70.69 36.80 22.15
N GLU A 918 -70.26 36.70 23.41
CA GLU A 918 -68.85 36.60 23.84
C GLU A 918 -68.32 35.16 24.05
N PRO A 919 -66.98 34.94 24.00
CA PRO A 919 -66.38 33.62 24.20
C PRO A 919 -66.06 33.29 25.68
N PRO A 920 -66.59 32.19 26.26
CA PRO A 920 -66.14 31.65 27.56
C PRO A 920 -64.73 31.02 27.47
N PRO A 921 -64.02 30.84 28.61
CA PRO A 921 -62.66 31.42 28.69
C PRO A 921 -61.49 30.51 28.32
N LYS A 922 -60.36 31.16 28.05
CA LYS A 922 -59.03 30.52 27.99
C LYS A 922 -58.68 29.88 29.34
N VAL A 923 -58.19 28.64 29.29
CA VAL A 923 -57.66 27.90 30.45
C VAL A 923 -56.58 28.72 31.17
N LEU A 924 -56.52 28.61 32.50
CA LEU A 924 -55.65 29.42 33.35
C LEU A 924 -54.19 29.33 32.92
N LYS A 925 -53.60 30.50 32.64
CA LYS A 925 -52.15 30.68 32.57
C LYS A 925 -51.60 30.69 34.00
N SER A 926 -51.29 29.52 34.56
CA SER A 926 -50.65 29.40 35.87
C SER A 926 -49.24 30.01 35.83
N THR A 927 -49.13 31.29 36.19
CA THR A 927 -47.85 31.95 36.46
C THR A 927 -47.31 31.53 37.82
N THR A 928 -47.03 30.24 37.99
CA THR A 928 -46.02 29.79 38.95
C THR A 928 -44.68 30.33 38.48
N LYS A 929 -44.29 31.48 39.04
CA LYS A 929 -42.88 31.82 39.17
C LYS A 929 -42.25 30.77 40.08
N GLU A 930 -41.68 29.73 39.50
CA GLU A 930 -40.54 29.09 40.14
C GLU A 930 -39.36 30.05 39.98
N GLU A 931 -39.25 30.99 40.92
CA GLU A 931 -37.98 31.65 41.19
C GLU A 931 -37.06 30.60 41.80
N ASP A 932 -36.37 29.87 40.92
CA ASP A 932 -35.30 28.94 41.23
C ASP A 932 -34.23 29.73 42.01
N ALA A 933 -34.33 29.69 43.34
CA ALA A 933 -33.59 30.55 44.26
C ALA A 933 -32.14 30.07 44.42
N ALA A 934 -31.40 30.08 43.31
CA ALA A 934 -29.96 29.96 43.31
C ALA A 934 -29.39 30.98 44.31
N ALA A 935 -28.67 30.50 45.31
CA ALA A 935 -28.14 31.30 46.41
C ALA A 935 -27.02 32.22 45.91
N ALA A 936 -27.41 33.34 45.29
CA ALA A 936 -26.52 34.32 44.72
C ALA A 936 -25.72 35.01 45.83
N ALA A 937 -24.49 34.52 46.07
CA ALA A 937 -23.58 35.12 47.01
C ALA A 937 -23.28 36.57 46.56
N ALA A 938 -23.51 37.53 47.46
CA ALA A 938 -22.96 38.87 47.31
C ALA A 938 -21.43 38.79 47.33
N ALA A 939 -20.75 39.77 46.72
CA ALA A 939 -19.33 39.74 46.39
C ALA A 939 -18.35 39.87 47.59
N ALA A 940 -18.46 38.96 48.56
CA ALA A 940 -17.33 38.58 49.39
C ALA A 940 -16.35 37.70 48.57
N SER A 941 -15.06 37.80 48.85
CA SER A 941 -14.03 37.02 48.15
C SER A 941 -14.19 35.51 48.43
N ILE A 942 -14.73 34.77 47.47
CA ILE A 942 -14.81 33.29 47.53
C ILE A 942 -13.37 32.73 47.58
N PRO A 943 -12.99 31.93 48.59
CA PRO A 943 -11.66 31.30 48.65
C PRO A 943 -11.46 30.32 47.48
N ALA A 944 -10.74 30.78 46.45
CA ALA A 944 -10.53 30.07 45.21
C ALA A 944 -9.29 29.16 45.30
N THR A 945 -9.45 27.87 45.03
CA THR A 945 -8.32 26.92 44.95
C THR A 945 -7.76 26.87 43.53
N ILE A 946 -8.66 26.89 42.54
CA ILE A 946 -8.34 26.93 41.11
C ILE A 946 -9.33 27.88 40.42
N SER A 947 -8.88 28.71 39.48
CA SER A 947 -9.77 29.54 38.66
C SER A 947 -9.41 29.49 37.17
N GLY A 948 -10.40 29.78 36.32
CA GLY A 948 -10.23 29.80 34.87
C GLY A 948 -11.12 30.87 34.20
N SER A 949 -10.50 31.71 33.38
CA SER A 949 -11.18 32.82 32.70
C SER A 949 -11.90 32.39 31.42
N GLY A 950 -13.02 33.05 31.10
CA GLY A 950 -13.45 33.25 29.72
C GLY A 950 -14.66 32.46 29.22
N THR A 951 -15.74 32.35 30.00
CA THR A 951 -17.02 31.86 29.48
C THR A 951 -17.56 32.85 28.43
N LYS A 952 -17.67 32.39 27.16
CA LYS A 952 -18.07 33.23 26.02
C LYS A 952 -19.59 33.46 25.96
N GLY A 953 -20.11 34.23 26.90
CA GLY A 953 -21.40 34.90 26.76
C GLY A 953 -21.33 36.07 25.76
N LYS A 954 -22.49 36.63 25.38
CA LYS A 954 -22.58 37.79 24.46
C LYS A 954 -22.24 39.17 25.10
N SER A 955 -21.59 39.20 26.26
CA SER A 955 -21.28 40.42 27.02
C SER A 955 -19.78 40.71 27.09
N SER A 956 -19.42 41.99 26.94
CA SER A 956 -18.08 42.51 27.16
C SER A 956 -17.76 42.53 28.67
N GLY A 957 -17.29 41.39 29.19
CA GLY A 957 -17.00 41.20 30.61
C GLY A 957 -16.51 39.79 30.96
N GLY A 958 -16.99 38.76 30.26
CA GLY A 958 -16.43 37.40 30.26
C GLY A 958 -16.41 36.69 31.63
N GLY A 959 -17.40 35.85 31.89
CA GLY A 959 -17.49 35.13 33.16
C GLY A 959 -16.29 34.20 33.46
N LYS A 960 -16.05 33.98 34.75
CA LYS A 960 -14.93 33.21 35.29
C LYS A 960 -15.48 31.96 35.99
N LEU A 961 -14.85 30.82 35.75
CA LEU A 961 -15.17 29.55 36.41
C LEU A 961 -14.21 29.37 37.59
N VAL A 962 -14.74 29.12 38.79
CA VAL A 962 -13.96 29.02 40.02
C VAL A 962 -14.26 27.70 40.71
N ILE A 963 -13.21 26.97 41.10
CA ILE A 963 -13.29 25.78 41.94
C ILE A 963 -12.79 26.19 43.33
N ALA A 964 -13.72 26.22 44.28
CA ALA A 964 -13.46 26.64 45.66
C ALA A 964 -13.05 25.47 46.56
N VAL A 965 -12.65 25.79 47.79
CA VAL A 965 -12.40 24.81 48.86
C VAL A 965 -13.61 23.88 49.01
N GLY A 966 -13.36 22.56 49.06
CA GLY A 966 -14.41 21.54 49.10
C GLY A 966 -14.93 21.07 47.73
N LYS A 967 -14.20 21.34 46.62
CA LYS A 967 -14.55 20.91 45.25
C LYS A 967 -15.85 21.53 44.69
N ARG A 968 -16.31 22.65 45.26
CA ARG A 968 -17.53 23.38 44.83
C ARG A 968 -17.23 24.26 43.61
N VAL A 969 -18.13 24.28 42.62
CA VAL A 969 -17.93 24.98 41.34
C VAL A 969 -18.85 26.20 41.23
N PHE A 970 -18.27 27.36 40.90
CA PHE A 970 -18.98 28.63 40.76
C PHE A 970 -18.74 29.26 39.38
N ILE A 971 -19.78 29.86 38.80
CA ILE A 971 -19.68 30.79 37.68
C ILE A 971 -19.80 32.20 38.24
N VAL A 972 -18.72 32.98 38.16
CA VAL A 972 -18.62 34.34 38.67
C VAL A 972 -18.70 35.33 37.51
N ASN A 973 -19.56 36.34 37.62
CA ASN A 973 -19.62 37.44 36.66
C ASN A 973 -18.97 38.70 37.25
N GLU A 974 -17.67 38.88 36.96
CA GLU A 974 -16.89 40.06 37.37
C GLU A 974 -17.21 41.31 36.49
N GLY A 975 -18.07 41.18 35.47
CA GLY A 975 -18.44 42.24 34.53
C GLY A 975 -19.62 43.11 34.97
N SER A 976 -19.73 44.30 34.37
CA SER A 976 -20.78 45.30 34.64
C SER A 976 -22.12 45.05 33.91
N ALA A 977 -22.32 43.86 33.35
CA ALA A 977 -23.52 43.48 32.61
C ALA A 977 -23.80 41.98 32.78
N ASP A 978 -25.06 41.58 32.73
CA ASP A 978 -25.48 40.19 32.97
C ASP A 978 -24.85 39.22 31.95
N LEU A 979 -24.29 38.12 32.48
CA LEU A 979 -23.71 37.04 31.70
C LEU A 979 -24.81 36.05 31.33
N LEU A 980 -25.09 35.96 30.02
CA LEU A 980 -26.09 35.06 29.46
C LEU A 980 -25.42 33.82 28.84
N LEU A 981 -25.64 32.65 29.43
CA LEU A 981 -25.22 31.35 28.90
C LEU A 981 -26.44 30.61 28.33
N GLN A 982 -26.35 30.22 27.06
CA GLN A 982 -27.40 29.48 26.36
C GLN A 982 -27.19 27.96 26.48
N PRO A 983 -28.24 27.14 26.35
CA PRO A 983 -28.08 25.70 26.15
C PRO A 983 -27.08 25.42 25.01
N GLY A 984 -26.18 24.45 25.22
CA GLY A 984 -25.07 24.15 24.29
C GLY A 984 -23.81 24.99 24.46
N SER A 985 -23.78 25.99 25.35
CA SER A 985 -22.54 26.71 25.67
C SER A 985 -21.55 25.78 26.38
N THR A 986 -20.37 25.55 25.80
CA THR A 986 -19.30 24.80 26.47
C THR A 986 -18.80 25.58 27.69
N LEU A 987 -18.91 24.98 28.87
CA LEU A 987 -18.51 25.57 30.14
C LEU A 987 -17.10 25.16 30.55
N ALA A 988 -16.72 23.89 30.36
CA ALA A 988 -15.40 23.36 30.70
C ALA A 988 -14.99 22.21 29.76
N GLY A 989 -13.68 21.96 29.66
CA GLY A 989 -13.12 20.83 28.92
C GLY A 989 -12.15 20.00 29.76
N TYR A 990 -11.91 18.75 29.35
CA TYR A 990 -11.09 17.75 30.06
C TYR A 990 -9.58 17.80 29.73
N TYR A 991 -9.06 18.98 29.35
CA TYR A 991 -7.66 19.19 28.97
C TYR A 991 -7.19 18.27 27.83
N LYS A 992 -5.89 17.92 27.82
CA LYS A 992 -5.30 16.83 27.04
C LYS A 992 -5.76 15.49 27.61
N GLY A 993 -5.80 14.46 26.77
CA GLY A 993 -6.13 13.10 27.20
C GLY A 993 -6.04 12.12 26.06
N LYS A 994 -6.11 10.83 26.38
CA LYS A 994 -5.88 9.72 25.47
C LYS A 994 -7.11 8.81 25.48
N PHE A 995 -7.54 8.35 24.31
CA PHE A 995 -8.53 7.31 24.26
C PHE A 995 -7.91 5.97 24.69
N VAL A 996 -8.71 5.12 25.34
CA VAL A 996 -8.32 3.79 25.84
C VAL A 996 -9.44 2.79 25.59
N ALA A 997 -9.09 1.54 25.33
CA ALA A 997 -10.04 0.44 25.15
C ALA A 997 -10.22 -0.33 26.46
N LEU A 998 -11.45 -0.43 26.95
CA LEU A 998 -11.77 -1.06 28.23
C LEU A 998 -11.93 -2.59 28.06
N LYS A 999 -10.83 -3.28 27.71
CA LYS A 999 -10.81 -4.73 27.50
C LYS A 999 -10.76 -5.47 28.84
N SER A 1000 -11.65 -6.45 29.02
CA SER A 1000 -11.80 -7.22 30.25
C SER A 1000 -10.50 -7.93 30.66
N GLY A 1001 -9.88 -7.48 31.74
CA GLY A 1001 -8.70 -8.12 32.34
C GLY A 1001 -7.32 -7.57 31.92
N GLN A 1002 -7.24 -6.40 31.27
CA GLN A 1002 -5.93 -5.76 30.95
C GLN A 1002 -5.76 -4.33 31.47
N GLU A 1003 -6.80 -3.51 31.49
CA GLU A 1003 -6.83 -2.26 32.27
C GLU A 1003 -8.19 -2.13 32.98
N GLU A 1004 -8.17 -1.71 34.24
CA GLU A 1004 -9.37 -1.29 34.95
C GLU A 1004 -9.72 0.17 34.60
N ALA A 1005 -11.01 0.47 34.48
CA ALA A 1005 -11.49 1.82 34.25
C ALA A 1005 -11.23 2.69 35.49
N ARG A 1006 -10.60 3.86 35.30
CA ARG A 1006 -10.32 4.80 36.39
C ARG A 1006 -11.54 5.68 36.64
N LEU A 1007 -11.73 6.13 37.88
CA LEU A 1007 -12.79 7.09 38.27
C LEU A 1007 -12.77 8.41 37.46
N ALA A 1008 -11.64 8.74 36.82
CA ALA A 1008 -11.49 9.91 35.96
C ALA A 1008 -11.61 9.62 34.45
N ASP A 1009 -11.74 8.36 34.04
CA ASP A 1009 -11.93 7.99 32.63
C ASP A 1009 -13.39 8.27 32.22
N VAL A 1010 -13.61 9.02 31.15
CA VAL A 1010 -14.96 9.34 30.65
C VAL A 1010 -15.36 8.31 29.59
N PRO A 1011 -16.34 7.42 29.82
CA PRO A 1011 -16.75 6.42 28.84
C PRO A 1011 -17.52 7.04 27.67
N PHE A 1012 -17.35 6.49 26.46
CA PHE A 1012 -18.21 6.80 25.32
C PHE A 1012 -19.30 5.73 25.20
N THR A 1013 -20.48 6.07 25.72
CA THR A 1013 -21.67 5.23 25.69
C THR A 1013 -22.85 6.05 25.20
N LEU A 1014 -23.63 5.47 24.29
CA LEU A 1014 -24.91 5.98 23.79
C LEU A 1014 -25.90 4.80 23.78
N THR A 1015 -27.16 5.04 24.17
CA THR A 1015 -28.20 4.01 24.27
C THR A 1015 -29.23 4.06 23.15
N ASP A 1016 -29.61 5.26 22.69
CA ASP A 1016 -30.67 5.40 21.68
C ASP A 1016 -30.70 6.78 20.98
N SER A 1017 -31.63 6.93 20.05
CA SER A 1017 -31.84 8.15 19.25
C SER A 1017 -32.13 9.45 20.03
N THR A 1018 -32.46 9.40 21.33
CA THR A 1018 -32.75 10.58 22.17
C THR A 1018 -31.50 11.20 22.81
N ASP A 1019 -30.38 10.46 22.89
CA ASP A 1019 -29.13 10.92 23.49
C ASP A 1019 -28.65 12.26 22.93
N SER A 1020 -28.12 13.13 23.79
CA SER A 1020 -27.61 14.45 23.38
C SER A 1020 -26.13 14.42 23.04
N VAL A 1021 -25.78 14.92 21.85
CA VAL A 1021 -24.39 15.06 21.38
C VAL A 1021 -24.11 16.47 20.87
N LEU A 1022 -22.85 16.90 20.96
CA LEU A 1022 -22.40 18.19 20.45
C LEU A 1022 -21.83 18.02 19.03
N HIS A 1023 -22.67 18.23 18.02
CA HIS A 1023 -22.32 18.17 16.60
C HIS A 1023 -22.29 19.60 16.02
N GLU A 1024 -21.25 19.97 15.25
CA GLU A 1024 -21.06 21.33 14.70
C GLU A 1024 -21.17 22.48 15.73
N ASN A 1025 -20.81 22.25 16.99
CA ASN A 1025 -20.99 23.18 18.12
C ASN A 1025 -22.47 23.48 18.48
N LYS A 1026 -23.40 22.60 18.13
CA LYS A 1026 -24.82 22.63 18.54
C LYS A 1026 -25.13 21.34 19.31
N ILE A 1027 -25.91 21.42 20.39
CA ILE A 1027 -26.51 20.21 20.96
C ILE A 1027 -27.64 19.76 20.04
N GLN A 1028 -27.60 18.50 19.63
CA GLN A 1028 -28.63 17.82 18.84
C GLN A 1028 -28.78 16.40 19.39
N SER A 1029 -29.93 15.75 19.18
CA SER A 1029 -30.02 14.32 19.53
C SER A 1029 -29.26 13.47 18.51
N VAL A 1030 -28.77 12.29 18.92
CA VAL A 1030 -28.13 11.33 18.00
C VAL A 1030 -29.11 10.97 16.87
N GLY A 1031 -30.40 10.84 17.17
CA GLY A 1031 -31.48 10.67 16.20
C GLY A 1031 -31.53 11.77 15.13
N GLN A 1032 -31.39 13.05 15.52
CA GLN A 1032 -31.34 14.15 14.57
C GLN A 1032 -30.08 14.11 13.69
N VAL A 1033 -28.91 13.79 14.27
CA VAL A 1033 -27.63 13.74 13.53
C VAL A 1033 -27.61 12.55 12.56
N VAL A 1034 -28.08 11.38 12.99
CA VAL A 1034 -28.23 10.18 12.15
C VAL A 1034 -29.29 10.39 11.06
N ALA A 1035 -30.43 11.01 11.36
CA ALA A 1035 -31.46 11.33 10.36
C ALA A 1035 -30.93 12.26 9.25
N GLN A 1036 -30.09 13.25 9.59
CA GLN A 1036 -29.42 14.11 8.62
C GLN A 1036 -28.49 13.32 7.70
N LYS A 1037 -27.62 12.43 8.23
CA LYS A 1037 -26.75 11.58 7.40
C LYS A 1037 -27.55 10.53 6.60
N ARG A 1038 -28.68 10.04 7.12
CA ARG A 1038 -29.60 9.13 6.42
C ARG A 1038 -30.32 9.77 5.24
N ALA A 1039 -30.64 11.05 5.30
CA ALA A 1039 -31.25 11.79 4.18
C ALA A 1039 -30.30 11.98 2.98
N LEU A 1040 -28.98 11.87 3.20
CA LEU A 1040 -27.96 11.98 2.16
C LEU A 1040 -27.42 10.61 1.72
N THR A 1041 -27.05 9.77 2.70
CA THR A 1041 -26.27 8.54 2.51
C THR A 1041 -26.63 7.50 3.58
N PRO A 1042 -27.78 6.81 3.48
CA PRO A 1042 -28.28 5.93 4.54
C PRO A 1042 -27.37 4.73 4.86
N LEU A 1043 -26.64 4.18 3.88
CA LEU A 1043 -25.64 3.11 4.06
C LEU A 1043 -24.28 3.62 4.59
N SER A 1044 -24.22 4.87 5.06
CA SER A 1044 -23.03 5.49 5.67
C SER A 1044 -23.39 6.24 6.97
N ALA A 1045 -24.51 5.86 7.61
CA ALA A 1045 -25.02 6.49 8.84
C ALA A 1045 -24.82 5.58 10.08
N SER A 1046 -23.60 5.08 10.27
CA SER A 1046 -23.15 4.30 11.44
C SER A 1046 -22.76 5.20 12.62
N VAL A 1047 -22.85 4.68 13.84
CA VAL A 1047 -22.24 5.29 15.04
C VAL A 1047 -21.03 4.45 15.42
N CYS A 1048 -19.87 5.06 15.65
CA CYS A 1048 -18.67 4.29 15.97
C CYS A 1048 -18.84 3.57 17.33
N TYR A 1049 -18.24 2.39 17.44
CA TYR A 1049 -18.24 1.55 18.65
C TYR A 1049 -19.61 1.02 19.11
N HIS A 1050 -20.70 1.31 18.38
CA HIS A 1050 -22.06 0.90 18.70
C HIS A 1050 -22.75 0.28 17.47
N ASP A 1051 -23.45 -0.84 17.67
CA ASP A 1051 -24.34 -1.41 16.64
C ASP A 1051 -25.69 -0.68 16.71
N LEU A 1052 -26.09 -0.04 15.60
CA LEU A 1052 -27.33 0.72 15.46
C LEU A 1052 -28.44 -0.19 14.92
N VAL A 1053 -29.53 -0.33 15.68
CA VAL A 1053 -30.67 -1.17 15.32
C VAL A 1053 -31.94 -0.31 15.28
N ASP A 1054 -32.57 -0.22 14.10
CA ASP A 1054 -33.84 0.47 13.93
C ASP A 1054 -34.96 -0.23 14.70
N GLN A 1055 -35.65 0.52 15.56
CA GLN A 1055 -36.73 0.02 16.40
C GLN A 1055 -37.80 1.11 16.57
N PRO A 1056 -38.65 1.34 15.54
CA PRO A 1056 -39.72 2.33 15.59
C PRO A 1056 -40.64 2.15 16.81
N ASN A 1057 -41.09 3.26 17.38
CA ASN A 1057 -42.05 3.26 18.49
C ASN A 1057 -43.27 4.14 18.17
N ALA A 1058 -44.24 4.22 19.09
CA ALA A 1058 -45.50 4.93 18.87
C ALA A 1058 -45.39 6.47 18.83
N GLU A 1059 -44.25 7.05 19.22
CA GLU A 1059 -43.99 8.49 19.26
C GLU A 1059 -43.01 8.94 18.16
N ASP A 1060 -42.04 8.10 17.79
CA ASP A 1060 -41.13 8.33 16.65
C ASP A 1060 -40.95 7.06 15.78
N ALA A 1061 -41.42 7.17 14.53
CA ALA A 1061 -41.24 6.18 13.47
C ALA A 1061 -39.77 6.00 13.02
N LYS A 1062 -38.85 6.85 13.49
CA LYS A 1062 -37.41 6.85 13.17
C LYS A 1062 -36.53 6.41 14.35
N HIS A 1063 -37.13 5.99 15.46
CA HIS A 1063 -36.42 5.57 16.67
C HIS A 1063 -35.50 4.38 16.39
N PHE A 1064 -34.34 4.39 17.05
CA PHE A 1064 -33.34 3.32 17.01
C PHE A 1064 -32.62 3.21 18.35
N ILE A 1065 -32.13 2.02 18.65
CA ILE A 1065 -31.28 1.73 19.80
C ILE A 1065 -29.81 1.56 19.37
N LEU A 1066 -28.90 1.73 20.32
CA LEU A 1066 -27.45 1.61 20.15
C LEU A 1066 -26.92 0.57 21.15
N THR A 1067 -26.35 -0.52 20.64
CA THR A 1067 -25.72 -1.56 21.48
C THR A 1067 -24.21 -1.36 21.48
N LEU A 1068 -23.60 -1.15 22.65
CA LEU A 1068 -22.15 -0.93 22.75
C LEU A 1068 -21.36 -2.19 22.35
N LYS A 1069 -20.71 -2.14 21.19
CA LYS A 1069 -19.90 -3.22 20.59
C LYS A 1069 -18.44 -3.18 21.03
N SER A 1070 -17.91 -2.01 21.39
CA SER A 1070 -16.50 -1.84 21.75
C SER A 1070 -16.32 -0.75 22.82
N PRO A 1071 -16.20 -1.11 24.11
CA PRO A 1071 -16.16 -0.12 25.18
C PRO A 1071 -14.84 0.67 25.15
N ILE A 1072 -14.95 1.99 24.97
CA ILE A 1072 -13.82 2.92 25.01
C ILE A 1072 -14.09 4.07 25.99
N ALA A 1073 -13.02 4.68 26.48
CA ALA A 1073 -13.09 5.89 27.30
C ALA A 1073 -12.02 6.92 26.89
N PHE A 1074 -12.24 8.18 27.24
CA PHE A 1074 -11.22 9.23 27.21
C PHE A 1074 -10.63 9.42 28.60
N ARG A 1075 -9.34 9.13 28.72
CA ARG A 1075 -8.54 9.28 29.94
C ARG A 1075 -7.85 10.64 29.94
N PRO A 1076 -8.28 11.62 30.76
CA PRO A 1076 -7.63 12.93 30.83
C PRO A 1076 -6.20 12.80 31.39
N GLU A 1077 -5.30 13.67 30.93
CA GLU A 1077 -4.01 13.90 31.57
C GLU A 1077 -4.18 14.93 32.71
N ASN A 1078 -3.36 14.80 33.76
CA ASN A 1078 -3.35 15.74 34.88
C ASN A 1078 -3.09 17.17 34.38
N ALA A 1079 -3.96 18.11 34.74
CA ALA A 1079 -3.77 19.52 34.39
C ALA A 1079 -2.48 20.08 35.05
N PRO A 1080 -1.64 20.86 34.34
CA PRO A 1080 -0.31 21.24 34.81
C PRO A 1080 -0.34 22.38 35.84
N THR A 1081 -0.64 22.03 37.10
CA THR A 1081 -0.56 22.89 38.30
C THR A 1081 0.88 23.05 38.79
N THR A 1082 1.73 23.61 37.93
CA THR A 1082 3.10 24.05 38.29
C THR A 1082 3.05 25.24 39.25
N GLU A 1083 3.99 25.32 40.19
CA GLU A 1083 3.97 26.36 41.23
C GLU A 1083 4.15 27.78 40.66
N ASP A 1084 4.83 27.89 39.52
CA ASP A 1084 5.06 29.14 38.77
C ASP A 1084 3.78 29.81 38.22
N LYS A 1085 2.61 29.18 38.40
CA LYS A 1085 1.29 29.65 37.93
C LYS A 1085 0.31 30.02 39.04
N LYS A 1086 0.79 30.15 40.28
CA LYS A 1086 0.01 30.78 41.35
C LYS A 1086 -0.08 32.28 41.08
N ASP A 1087 -1.26 32.86 41.21
CA ASP A 1087 -1.43 34.32 41.23
C ASP A 1087 -0.96 34.92 42.57
N LYS A 1088 -1.11 36.24 42.73
CA LYS A 1088 -0.66 36.97 43.94
C LYS A 1088 -1.41 36.55 45.20
N ASP A 1089 -2.57 35.93 45.05
CA ASP A 1089 -3.44 35.47 46.14
C ASP A 1089 -3.28 33.95 46.40
N GLY A 1090 -2.39 33.28 45.65
CA GLY A 1090 -2.02 31.88 45.80
C GLY A 1090 -2.86 30.89 45.00
N CYS A 1091 -3.79 31.36 44.16
CA CYS A 1091 -4.71 30.52 43.39
C CYS A 1091 -4.07 30.04 42.07
N TYR A 1092 -4.34 28.79 41.66
CA TYR A 1092 -3.88 28.28 40.37
C TYR A 1092 -4.80 28.77 39.23
N THR A 1093 -4.22 29.41 38.21
CA THR A 1093 -4.97 29.79 37.00
C THR A 1093 -4.83 28.75 35.88
N LEU A 1094 -5.96 28.22 35.37
CA LEU A 1094 -6.02 27.24 34.28
C LEU A 1094 -6.93 27.69 33.11
N PRO A 1095 -6.67 27.24 31.87
CA PRO A 1095 -7.55 27.52 30.73
C PRO A 1095 -8.92 26.83 30.90
N GLN A 1096 -10.01 27.49 30.48
CA GLN A 1096 -11.39 26.94 30.50
C GLN A 1096 -11.49 25.51 29.92
N THR A 1097 -10.75 25.23 28.85
CA THR A 1097 -10.64 23.92 28.18
C THR A 1097 -9.99 22.82 29.01
N SER A 1098 -9.51 23.13 30.22
CA SER A 1098 -8.77 22.24 31.12
C SER A 1098 -9.48 21.99 32.46
N MET A 1099 -10.49 22.81 32.79
CA MET A 1099 -11.09 22.86 34.13
C MET A 1099 -11.84 21.57 34.50
N ALA A 1100 -12.39 20.82 33.53
CA ALA A 1100 -13.21 19.65 33.84
C ALA A 1100 -12.40 18.49 34.44
N GLY A 1101 -11.15 18.32 33.99
CA GLY A 1101 -10.22 17.32 34.52
C GLY A 1101 -9.64 17.64 35.90
N CYS A 1102 -10.04 18.76 36.53
CA CYS A 1102 -9.65 19.10 37.90
C CYS A 1102 -10.58 18.47 38.96
N LEU A 1103 -11.70 17.88 38.53
CA LEU A 1103 -12.74 17.29 39.39
C LEU A 1103 -13.18 15.92 38.86
N ASP A 1104 -13.92 15.20 39.70
CA ASP A 1104 -14.61 13.97 39.33
C ASP A 1104 -15.65 14.25 38.22
N THR A 1105 -15.90 13.28 37.34
CA THR A 1105 -16.96 13.37 36.33
C THR A 1105 -18.32 13.68 36.98
N LEU A 1106 -18.60 13.03 38.11
CA LEU A 1106 -19.80 13.23 38.92
C LEU A 1106 -19.95 14.64 39.50
N ALA A 1107 -18.96 15.53 39.41
CA ALA A 1107 -19.08 16.92 39.84
C ALA A 1107 -19.69 17.85 38.78
N TRP A 1108 -19.77 17.40 37.52
CA TRP A 1108 -20.21 18.23 36.38
C TRP A 1108 -21.65 17.96 35.93
N GLU A 1109 -22.25 16.87 36.41
CA GLU A 1109 -23.69 16.60 36.29
C GLU A 1109 -24.47 17.40 37.35
N THR A 1110 -25.22 18.42 36.91
CA THR A 1110 -25.94 19.37 37.77
C THR A 1110 -27.27 19.82 37.14
N LYS A 1111 -28.10 20.59 37.87
CA LYS A 1111 -29.34 21.18 37.31
C LYS A 1111 -29.13 22.10 36.10
N HIS A 1112 -27.90 22.55 35.86
CA HIS A 1112 -27.57 23.51 34.79
C HIS A 1112 -26.51 22.98 33.80
N THR A 1113 -25.86 21.86 34.08
CA THR A 1113 -24.76 21.31 33.27
C THR A 1113 -24.80 19.80 33.18
N SER A 1114 -24.32 19.26 32.06
CA SER A 1114 -23.99 17.85 31.91
C SER A 1114 -22.69 17.67 31.14
N ILE A 1115 -22.12 16.48 31.22
CA ILE A 1115 -21.10 16.01 30.29
C ILE A 1115 -21.81 15.67 28.97
N THR A 1116 -21.15 15.98 27.86
CA THR A 1116 -21.65 15.67 26.50
C THR A 1116 -20.48 15.40 25.59
N TRP A 1117 -20.64 14.43 24.69
CA TRP A 1117 -19.62 14.09 23.71
C TRP A 1117 -19.67 15.04 22.51
N ALA A 1118 -18.54 15.67 22.22
CA ALA A 1118 -18.31 16.30 20.93
C ALA A 1118 -18.05 15.18 19.90
N VAL A 1119 -18.83 15.18 18.81
CA VAL A 1119 -18.81 14.12 17.79
C VAL A 1119 -18.62 14.69 16.38
N LYS A 1120 -18.04 13.88 15.48
CA LYS A 1120 -17.82 14.23 14.07
C LYS A 1120 -18.00 12.99 13.19
N TRP A 1121 -18.55 13.16 12.00
CA TRP A 1121 -18.49 12.13 10.96
C TRP A 1121 -17.06 11.92 10.47
N GLN A 1122 -16.62 10.66 10.52
CA GLN A 1122 -15.34 10.11 10.07
C GLN A 1122 -15.64 8.94 9.10
N ALA A 1123 -14.63 8.32 8.47
CA ALA A 1123 -14.86 7.27 7.45
C ALA A 1123 -15.64 6.06 8.00
N ARG A 1124 -15.40 5.69 9.27
CA ARG A 1124 -16.07 4.57 9.95
C ARG A 1124 -17.47 4.91 10.49
N GLY A 1125 -17.86 6.19 10.57
CA GLY A 1125 -19.15 6.63 11.12
C GLY A 1125 -19.06 7.88 12.00
N LEU A 1126 -20.06 8.08 12.85
CA LEU A 1126 -20.09 9.16 13.85
C LEU A 1126 -19.16 8.82 15.02
N GLN A 1127 -18.00 9.49 15.09
CA GLN A 1127 -16.92 9.20 16.03
C GLN A 1127 -16.84 10.27 17.13
N PRO A 1128 -16.58 9.89 18.40
CA PRO A 1128 -16.27 10.84 19.47
C PRO A 1128 -14.93 11.55 19.22
N VAL A 1129 -14.88 12.83 19.57
CA VAL A 1129 -13.69 13.70 19.48
C VAL A 1129 -13.15 14.02 20.88
N ARG A 1130 -14.03 14.39 21.82
CA ARG A 1130 -13.71 14.62 23.24
C ARG A 1130 -14.97 14.77 24.09
N PRO A 1131 -14.91 14.49 25.40
CA PRO A 1131 -15.94 14.92 26.33
C PRO A 1131 -15.81 16.43 26.62
N VAL A 1132 -16.94 17.10 26.82
CA VAL A 1132 -17.03 18.50 27.24
C VAL A 1132 -18.16 18.68 28.24
N VAL A 1133 -18.02 19.65 29.15
CA VAL A 1133 -19.13 20.07 30.01
C VAL A 1133 -19.89 21.17 29.30
N VAL A 1134 -21.21 20.99 29.13
CA VAL A 1134 -22.09 21.94 28.44
C VAL A 1134 -23.18 22.45 29.39
N VAL A 1135 -23.60 23.68 29.16
CA VAL A 1135 -24.79 24.25 29.80
C VAL A 1135 -26.05 23.62 29.18
N THR A 1136 -26.92 23.04 30.00
CA THR A 1136 -28.14 22.34 29.56
C THR A 1136 -29.38 23.24 29.58
N ARG A 1137 -29.43 24.20 30.51
CA ARG A 1137 -30.53 25.17 30.68
C ARG A 1137 -29.99 26.59 30.59
N LYS A 1138 -30.78 27.51 30.04
CA LYS A 1138 -30.40 28.94 29.92
C LYS A 1138 -30.10 29.52 31.31
N LEU A 1139 -28.84 29.89 31.55
CA LEU A 1139 -28.37 30.44 32.82
C LEU A 1139 -28.07 31.94 32.66
N THR A 1140 -28.45 32.74 33.67
CA THR A 1140 -28.20 34.19 33.69
C THR A 1140 -27.51 34.53 35.02
N VAL A 1141 -26.24 34.94 34.96
CA VAL A 1141 -25.48 35.36 36.15
C VAL A 1141 -25.39 36.89 36.13
N LYS A 1142 -26.02 37.55 37.11
CA LYS A 1142 -26.10 39.02 37.14
C LYS A 1142 -24.73 39.67 37.31
N ALA A 1143 -24.60 40.92 36.87
CA ALA A 1143 -23.39 41.72 37.12
C ALA A 1143 -22.96 41.68 38.60
N GLY A 1144 -21.70 41.36 38.87
CA GLY A 1144 -21.14 41.29 40.23
C GLY A 1144 -21.61 40.11 41.10
N GLN A 1145 -22.27 39.10 40.53
CA GLN A 1145 -22.75 37.92 41.29
C GLN A 1145 -22.03 36.62 40.88
N ALA A 1146 -22.10 35.63 41.78
CA ALA A 1146 -21.69 34.25 41.52
C ALA A 1146 -22.88 33.29 41.66
N VAL A 1147 -22.92 32.26 40.81
CA VAL A 1147 -23.87 31.13 40.91
C VAL A 1147 -23.10 29.84 41.11
N GLU A 1148 -23.49 29.05 42.10
CA GLU A 1148 -22.96 27.70 42.34
C GLU A 1148 -23.64 26.67 41.44
N LEU A 1149 -22.88 25.70 40.94
CA LEU A 1149 -23.41 24.55 40.20
C LEU A 1149 -23.68 23.41 41.18
N VAL A 1150 -24.95 23.28 41.57
CA VAL A 1150 -25.44 22.29 42.54
C VAL A 1150 -26.25 21.20 41.82
N LYS A 1151 -26.17 19.97 42.32
CA LYS A 1151 -26.96 18.82 41.85
C LYS A 1151 -28.47 19.02 42.01
#